data_AF-A0A967E3W3-F1
#
_entry.id   AF-A0A967E3W3-F1
#
_cell.length_a   1.000
_cell.length_b   1.000
_cell.length_c   1.000
_cell.angle_alpha   90.00
_cell.angle_beta   90.00
_cell.angle_gamma   90.00
#
_symmetry.space_group_name_H-M   'P 1'
#
loop_
_entity.id
_entity.type
_entity.pdbx_description
1 polymer ?
#
loop_
_entity_poly.entity_id
_entity_poly.type
_entity_poly.pdbx_seq_one_letter_code
_entity_poly.pdbx_strand_id
1 'polypeptide(L)'
;MRVTRVIVGLGIVSILCTSTLYALTGDGTIPRVLNPPAASDLSNLPGDLRAVPVPGPSDQDLAEYVKDKRMAIALGKAFFWDMQIGSDGIQACASCHFRAGADPRSKNQLSPGLKHVPQQDLNFKIGGPNYQLTSSGFPLTRLAIAGQRGALDQATDNNDVVSSQGVPYLDRGPDPLGYQVGRLKTRRVEPRNTPSMINAVFNHRQFWDGRAENIFNGVNPFGARDPEARVMASAGSNLVEVQVALVNSSLASQAVGPIVSEIEMAAPGRTHQDIARDLRKGKHSHRLGKRVHGSRPLQRQLVDPSDSVLGPLSRYPARGLRAKSYDEMIQAAFQDKYWQSEKFVQVAEDGTVSIVDQRDRNPNTEEFTLLEYNFALFFGLAVQLYEATLVSDDTPWDRFRRDHPSASDPALNPWTNTNPNHITRFALFGAHLFNDRTRGPNNLRCSNCHESAELTDASVRRISLAANGPVRNRDGNVIDKGFNNIGVRPTDDDLGVGASDAFGPLSHSKRLFPDGPPASFDGAAVTKGFGIEGAFKIPSLRNVALTAPYFHNGDTHSLREAVLLYSRGGNVAPLTQRDGTPIEPLGIANMTSDEVDAVVAWLESLTDERVRIAAAPFDHPQLFVPNGHPGNQHQVEHGGRGFAKDDMVEIPMTGAAGGPPLPGFLEGVFGPH
;
A
#
# COMPACT_ATOMS: atom_id res chain seq x y z
N MET A 1 -17.71 -49.49 38.07
CA MET A 1 -17.70 -48.05 37.78
C MET A 1 -17.45 -47.86 36.29
N ARG A 2 -18.44 -47.37 35.54
CA ARG A 2 -18.35 -47.16 34.09
C ARG A 2 -17.53 -45.90 33.81
N VAL A 3 -16.52 -46.02 32.96
CA VAL A 3 -15.74 -44.89 32.43
C VAL A 3 -16.47 -44.39 31.19
N THR A 4 -17.07 -43.21 31.29
CA THR A 4 -17.73 -42.53 30.17
C THR A 4 -16.70 -41.69 29.42
N ARG A 5 -16.37 -42.08 28.18
CA ARG A 5 -15.60 -41.25 27.24
C ARG A 5 -16.49 -40.10 26.76
N VAL A 6 -16.08 -38.86 27.04
CA VAL A 6 -16.68 -37.66 26.42
C VAL A 6 -15.92 -37.39 25.13
N ILE A 7 -16.61 -37.58 24.01
CA ILE A 7 -16.17 -37.14 22.67
C ILE A 7 -16.52 -35.66 22.58
N VAL A 8 -15.53 -34.78 22.57
CA VAL A 8 -15.71 -33.36 22.26
C VAL A 8 -15.64 -33.22 20.74
N GLY A 9 -16.79 -33.05 20.09
CA GLY A 9 -16.86 -32.76 18.67
C GLY A 9 -16.34 -31.34 18.39
N LEU A 10 -15.45 -31.21 17.40
CA LEU A 10 -15.11 -29.93 16.80
C LEU A 10 -16.36 -29.36 16.10
N GLY A 11 -17.03 -28.41 16.75
CA GLY A 11 -17.97 -27.52 16.06
C GLY A 11 -17.17 -26.44 15.35
N ILE A 12 -17.17 -26.46 14.02
CA ILE A 12 -16.78 -25.32 13.21
C ILE A 12 -17.79 -24.21 13.51
N VAL A 13 -17.40 -23.25 14.35
CA VAL A 13 -18.16 -22.03 14.53
C VAL A 13 -17.87 -21.17 13.31
N SER A 14 -18.73 -21.27 12.30
CA SER A 14 -18.84 -20.23 11.28
C SER A 14 -19.18 -18.93 12.01
N ILE A 15 -18.18 -18.06 12.16
CA ILE A 15 -18.42 -16.67 12.54
C ILE A 15 -19.14 -16.07 11.34
N LEU A 16 -20.47 -16.14 11.37
CA LEU A 16 -21.32 -15.26 10.58
C LEU A 16 -20.85 -13.85 10.93
N CYS A 17 -20.27 -13.17 9.95
CA CYS A 17 -20.20 -11.71 9.95
C CYS A 17 -21.55 -11.23 10.46
N THR A 18 -21.56 -10.47 11.55
CA THR A 18 -22.70 -9.63 11.88
C THR A 18 -22.73 -8.50 10.85
N SER A 19 -23.00 -8.85 9.59
CA SER A 19 -23.75 -7.97 8.73
C SER A 19 -25.09 -7.84 9.42
N THR A 20 -25.40 -6.63 9.86
CA THR A 20 -26.73 -6.27 10.31
C THR A 20 -27.75 -6.89 9.37
N LEU A 21 -28.53 -7.84 9.88
CA LEU A 21 -29.81 -8.25 9.29
C LEU A 21 -30.75 -7.04 9.32
N TYR A 22 -30.52 -6.06 8.45
CA TYR A 22 -31.61 -5.29 7.89
C TYR A 22 -32.08 -6.09 6.69
N ALA A 23 -33.09 -6.92 6.92
CA ALA A 23 -33.85 -7.53 5.85
C ALA A 23 -34.33 -6.40 4.90
N LEU A 24 -33.95 -6.52 3.63
CA LEU A 24 -34.29 -5.62 2.53
C LEU A 24 -35.80 -5.31 2.57
N THR A 25 -36.16 -4.03 2.69
CA THR A 25 -37.56 -3.59 2.62
C THR A 25 -38.07 -3.43 1.18
N GLY A 26 -37.22 -3.68 0.16
CA GLY A 26 -37.57 -3.69 -1.25
C GLY A 26 -37.98 -5.08 -1.77
N ASP A 27 -38.62 -5.13 -2.93
CA ASP A 27 -39.02 -6.36 -3.64
C ASP A 27 -37.85 -7.20 -4.19
N GLY A 28 -36.62 -6.92 -3.75
CA GLY A 28 -35.39 -7.54 -4.23
C GLY A 28 -34.95 -7.07 -5.62
N THR A 29 -35.48 -5.93 -6.10
CA THR A 29 -35.09 -5.31 -7.37
C THR A 29 -34.37 -3.98 -7.15
N ILE A 30 -33.52 -3.59 -8.10
CA ILE A 30 -32.87 -2.27 -8.14
C ILE A 30 -33.36 -1.54 -9.40
N PRO A 31 -34.25 -0.54 -9.29
CA PRO A 31 -34.88 0.11 -10.44
C PRO A 31 -33.90 0.75 -11.45
N ARG A 32 -32.71 1.17 -11.00
CA ARG A 32 -31.69 1.77 -11.87
C ARG A 32 -30.98 0.76 -12.77
N VAL A 33 -31.03 -0.53 -12.42
CA VAL A 33 -30.52 -1.59 -13.30
C VAL A 33 -31.59 -1.94 -14.33
N LEU A 34 -31.31 -1.71 -15.61
CA LEU A 34 -32.29 -1.98 -16.69
C LEU A 34 -32.66 -3.48 -16.75
N ASN A 35 -33.89 -3.76 -17.18
CA ASN A 35 -34.38 -5.12 -17.45
C ASN A 35 -34.79 -5.27 -18.94
N PRO A 36 -34.06 -6.04 -19.76
CA PRO A 36 -32.76 -6.65 -19.45
C PRO A 36 -31.64 -5.60 -19.34
N PRO A 37 -30.49 -5.93 -18.71
CA PRO A 37 -29.34 -5.03 -18.69
C PRO A 37 -28.85 -4.73 -20.11
N ALA A 38 -28.29 -3.54 -20.31
CA ALA A 38 -27.74 -3.17 -21.61
C ALA A 38 -26.54 -4.05 -21.98
N ALA A 39 -26.42 -4.43 -23.25
CA ALA A 39 -25.29 -5.25 -23.73
C ALA A 39 -23.92 -4.60 -23.45
N SER A 40 -23.85 -3.27 -23.53
CA SER A 40 -22.64 -2.51 -23.19
C SER A 40 -22.25 -2.65 -21.71
N ASP A 41 -23.23 -2.69 -20.81
CA ASP A 41 -22.97 -2.89 -19.38
C ASP A 41 -22.43 -4.31 -19.15
N LEU A 42 -23.10 -5.33 -19.68
CA LEU A 42 -22.64 -6.72 -19.63
C LEU A 42 -21.19 -6.90 -20.13
N SER A 43 -20.82 -6.21 -21.22
CA SER A 43 -19.45 -6.26 -21.77
C SER A 43 -18.38 -5.59 -20.91
N ASN A 44 -18.77 -4.66 -20.03
CA ASN A 44 -17.85 -3.93 -19.16
C ASN A 44 -17.66 -4.61 -17.80
N LEU A 45 -18.50 -5.60 -17.45
CA LEU A 45 -18.43 -6.28 -16.16
C LEU A 45 -17.01 -6.85 -15.92
N PRO A 46 -16.42 -6.62 -14.75
CA PRO A 46 -15.05 -7.09 -14.45
C PRO A 46 -14.92 -8.60 -14.64
N GLY A 47 -13.81 -9.04 -15.26
CA GLY A 47 -13.50 -10.46 -15.44
C GLY A 47 -12.87 -11.12 -14.21
N ASP A 48 -12.46 -12.38 -14.38
CA ASP A 48 -11.61 -13.12 -13.43
C ASP A 48 -10.17 -12.57 -13.49
N LEU A 49 -9.59 -12.18 -12.34
CA LEU A 49 -8.21 -11.69 -12.29
C LEU A 49 -7.19 -12.76 -12.69
N ARG A 50 -7.51 -14.04 -12.51
CA ARG A 50 -6.63 -15.14 -12.90
C ARG A 50 -6.33 -15.17 -14.40
N ALA A 51 -7.17 -14.53 -15.22
CA ALA A 51 -6.96 -14.36 -16.65
C ALA A 51 -6.03 -13.19 -17.00
N VAL A 52 -5.64 -12.34 -16.04
CA VAL A 52 -4.73 -11.21 -16.25
C VAL A 52 -3.29 -11.62 -15.94
N PRO A 53 -2.35 -11.46 -16.89
CA PRO A 53 -0.94 -11.71 -16.62
C PRO A 53 -0.40 -10.79 -15.51
N VAL A 54 0.32 -11.35 -14.55
CA VAL A 54 1.06 -10.59 -13.54
C VAL A 54 2.21 -9.84 -14.24
N PRO A 55 2.26 -8.49 -14.19
CA PRO A 55 3.32 -7.74 -14.84
C PRO A 55 4.65 -7.88 -14.08
N GLY A 56 5.75 -7.69 -14.81
CA GLY A 56 7.11 -7.67 -14.26
C GLY A 56 8.15 -7.43 -15.34
N PRO A 57 9.44 -7.35 -14.99
CA PRO A 57 10.54 -7.36 -15.94
C PRO A 57 10.47 -8.58 -16.87
N SER A 58 11.03 -8.45 -18.06
CA SER A 58 11.23 -9.63 -18.92
C SER A 58 12.15 -10.63 -18.22
N ASP A 59 11.99 -11.92 -18.48
CA ASP A 59 12.88 -12.95 -17.93
C ASP A 59 14.34 -12.71 -18.35
N GLN A 60 14.57 -12.14 -19.54
CA GLN A 60 15.90 -11.77 -20.02
C GLN A 60 16.52 -10.64 -19.18
N ASP A 61 15.77 -9.55 -18.94
CA ASP A 61 16.25 -8.43 -18.14
C ASP A 61 16.46 -8.83 -16.68
N LEU A 62 15.60 -9.70 -16.15
CA LEU A 62 15.71 -10.18 -14.77
C LEU A 62 16.93 -11.09 -14.58
N ALA A 63 17.25 -11.94 -15.57
CA ALA A 63 18.38 -12.87 -15.52
C ALA A 63 19.75 -12.16 -15.42
N GLU A 64 19.84 -10.90 -15.85
CA GLU A 64 21.03 -10.07 -15.69
C GLU A 64 21.40 -9.88 -14.21
N TYR A 65 20.42 -9.85 -13.32
CA TYR A 65 20.61 -9.55 -11.89
C TYR A 65 20.34 -10.75 -10.99
N VAL A 66 19.30 -11.53 -11.29
CA VAL A 66 18.80 -12.63 -10.47
C VAL A 66 19.22 -13.97 -11.07
N LYS A 67 19.95 -14.78 -10.30
CA LYS A 67 20.35 -16.14 -10.70
C LYS A 67 19.41 -17.22 -10.18
N ASP A 68 18.79 -17.02 -9.02
CA ASP A 68 17.78 -17.91 -8.46
C ASP A 68 16.56 -17.10 -8.00
N LYS A 69 15.51 -17.12 -8.82
CA LYS A 69 14.24 -16.42 -8.56
C LYS A 69 13.53 -16.94 -7.31
N ARG A 70 13.63 -18.24 -6.98
CA ARG A 70 12.99 -18.80 -5.78
C ARG A 70 13.68 -18.31 -4.52
N MET A 71 15.01 -18.29 -4.53
CA MET A 71 15.78 -17.73 -3.41
C MET A 71 15.57 -16.22 -3.29
N ALA A 72 15.46 -15.49 -4.41
CA ALA A 72 15.13 -14.07 -4.38
C ALA A 72 13.74 -13.78 -3.78
N ILE A 73 12.72 -14.60 -4.07
CA ILE A 73 11.39 -14.52 -3.44
C ILE A 73 11.50 -14.81 -1.93
N ALA A 74 12.23 -15.86 -1.53
CA ALA A 74 12.43 -16.18 -0.11
C ALA A 74 13.16 -15.06 0.63
N LEU A 75 14.18 -14.47 0.01
CA LEU A 75 14.88 -13.30 0.52
C LEU A 75 13.95 -12.09 0.64
N GLY A 76 13.09 -11.85 -0.36
CA GLY A 76 12.09 -10.79 -0.35
C GLY A 76 11.11 -10.92 0.80
N LYS A 77 10.55 -12.13 0.99
CA LYS A 77 9.67 -12.42 2.13
C LYS A 77 10.40 -12.23 3.47
N ALA A 78 11.64 -12.69 3.57
CA ALA A 78 12.44 -12.47 4.76
C ALA A 78 12.67 -10.96 5.03
N PHE A 79 13.04 -10.17 4.03
CA PHE A 79 13.22 -8.72 4.18
C PHE A 79 11.94 -7.99 4.57
N PHE A 80 10.82 -8.32 3.91
CA PHE A 80 9.54 -7.66 4.14
C PHE A 80 9.06 -7.82 5.60
N TRP A 81 9.29 -9.00 6.17
CA TRP A 81 8.81 -9.35 7.51
C TRP A 81 9.83 -9.09 8.62
N ASP A 82 11.13 -8.94 8.35
CA ASP A 82 12.15 -8.87 9.41
C ASP A 82 12.19 -7.51 10.14
N MET A 83 11.85 -7.54 11.42
CA MET A 83 11.90 -6.39 12.34
C MET A 83 13.32 -5.82 12.51
N GLN A 84 14.34 -6.57 12.11
CA GLN A 84 15.73 -6.12 12.12
C GLN A 84 16.02 -5.07 11.05
N ILE A 85 15.16 -4.88 10.05
CA ILE A 85 15.35 -3.85 9.02
C ILE A 85 15.19 -2.45 9.61
N GLY A 86 14.08 -2.15 10.30
CA GLY A 86 13.81 -0.83 10.87
C GLY A 86 14.76 -0.43 11.99
N SER A 87 15.16 0.83 12.07
CA SER A 87 16.27 1.33 12.90
C SER A 87 16.08 1.10 14.40
N ASP A 88 14.84 1.04 14.87
CA ASP A 88 14.50 0.72 16.25
C ASP A 88 14.58 -0.80 16.56
N GLY A 89 14.74 -1.64 15.53
CA GLY A 89 14.71 -3.10 15.60
C GLY A 89 13.31 -3.66 15.83
N ILE A 90 12.27 -2.86 15.65
CA ILE A 90 10.86 -3.22 15.84
C ILE A 90 10.12 -3.12 14.50
N GLN A 91 10.35 -2.04 13.74
CA GLN A 91 9.63 -1.81 12.51
C GLN A 91 10.12 -2.71 11.36
N ALA A 92 9.18 -3.39 10.69
CA ALA A 92 9.34 -4.07 9.40
C ALA A 92 8.37 -3.47 8.38
N CYS A 93 8.48 -3.80 7.09
CA CYS A 93 7.44 -3.45 6.11
C CYS A 93 6.09 -4.02 6.58
N ALA A 94 6.10 -5.28 7.02
CA ALA A 94 4.92 -5.94 7.57
C ALA A 94 4.30 -5.24 8.79
N SER A 95 5.04 -4.43 9.56
CA SER A 95 4.47 -3.73 10.74
C SER A 95 3.34 -2.77 10.39
N CYS A 96 3.29 -2.29 9.15
CA CYS A 96 2.22 -1.44 8.61
C CYS A 96 1.31 -2.19 7.61
N HIS A 97 1.65 -3.41 7.22
CA HIS A 97 1.01 -4.13 6.12
C HIS A 97 0.60 -5.57 6.49
N PHE A 98 0.40 -5.88 7.78
CA PHE A 98 0.21 -7.26 8.25
C PHE A 98 -1.22 -7.80 8.09
N ARG A 99 -2.25 -6.95 7.96
CA ARG A 99 -3.64 -7.41 7.78
C ARG A 99 -4.14 -7.06 6.38
N ALA A 100 -4.30 -8.07 5.52
CA ALA A 100 -4.69 -7.87 4.12
C ALA A 100 -3.82 -6.83 3.40
N GLY A 101 -2.55 -6.72 3.79
CA GLY A 101 -1.63 -5.73 3.26
C GLY A 101 -1.81 -4.30 3.80
N ALA A 102 -2.66 -4.06 4.80
CA ALA A 102 -2.96 -2.75 5.37
C ALA A 102 -2.78 -2.74 6.90
N ASP A 103 -2.98 -1.57 7.52
CA ASP A 103 -2.88 -1.37 8.97
C ASP A 103 -4.28 -1.21 9.62
N PRO A 104 -4.72 -2.18 10.46
CA PRO A 104 -5.99 -2.11 11.16
C PRO A 104 -5.91 -1.33 12.48
N ARG A 105 -4.73 -0.88 12.92
CA ARG A 105 -4.60 -0.24 14.23
C ARG A 105 -5.41 1.07 14.27
N SER A 106 -5.90 1.44 15.46
CA SER A 106 -6.68 2.67 15.67
C SER A 106 -6.11 3.57 16.78
N LYS A 107 -5.03 3.13 17.43
CA LYS A 107 -4.32 3.88 18.47
C LYS A 107 -3.01 4.44 17.94
N ASN A 108 -2.74 5.72 18.24
CA ASN A 108 -1.58 6.46 17.73
C ASN A 108 -1.49 6.42 16.19
N GLN A 109 -2.60 6.74 15.52
CA GLN A 109 -2.71 6.67 14.06
C GLN A 109 -2.96 8.04 13.41
N LEU A 110 -2.81 9.14 14.15
CA LEU A 110 -3.05 10.49 13.62
C LEU A 110 -1.75 11.16 13.18
N SER A 111 -1.79 11.82 12.02
CA SER A 111 -0.76 12.70 11.49
C SER A 111 -1.37 14.08 11.21
N PRO A 112 -0.74 15.21 11.57
CA PRO A 112 -1.36 16.54 11.51
C PRO A 112 -1.35 17.17 10.11
N GLY A 113 -1.41 16.35 9.05
CA GLY A 113 -1.36 16.84 7.67
C GLY A 113 0.00 17.39 7.25
N LEU A 114 1.09 16.64 7.52
CA LEU A 114 2.50 17.03 7.28
C LEU A 114 2.86 17.39 5.82
N LYS A 115 1.91 17.31 4.89
CA LYS A 115 2.09 17.51 3.46
C LYS A 115 1.11 18.59 3.01
N HIS A 116 1.44 19.89 3.13
CA HIS A 116 1.06 20.98 2.19
C HIS A 116 1.89 22.27 2.31
N VAL A 117 2.08 22.94 1.16
CA VAL A 117 2.96 24.09 0.78
C VAL A 117 2.90 25.35 1.67
N PRO A 118 3.91 26.25 1.73
CA PRO A 118 5.38 26.10 1.88
C PRO A 118 5.83 25.96 3.36
N GLN A 119 4.91 25.72 4.31
CA GLN A 119 5.22 25.44 5.72
C GLN A 119 4.50 24.18 6.20
N GLN A 120 5.17 23.35 7.01
CA GLN A 120 4.59 22.12 7.56
C GLN A 120 3.48 22.45 8.58
N ASP A 121 2.29 21.85 8.44
CA ASP A 121 1.28 21.82 9.51
C ASP A 121 1.69 20.78 10.56
N LEU A 122 1.81 21.24 11.80
CA LEU A 122 2.18 20.42 12.96
C LEU A 122 1.05 20.37 13.99
N ASN A 123 -0.11 20.94 13.66
CA ASN A 123 -1.22 21.08 14.58
C ASN A 123 -2.23 19.94 14.43
N PHE A 124 -2.22 19.01 15.38
CA PHE A 124 -3.20 17.93 15.47
C PHE A 124 -4.58 18.48 15.86
N LYS A 125 -5.59 18.24 15.03
CA LYS A 125 -6.95 18.78 15.21
C LYS A 125 -7.97 17.72 15.65
N ILE A 126 -7.84 16.46 15.22
CA ILE A 126 -8.73 15.36 15.65
C ILE A 126 -8.35 14.90 17.06
N GLY A 127 -7.05 14.76 17.31
CA GLY A 127 -6.50 14.25 18.56
C GLY A 127 -4.97 14.24 18.49
N GLY A 128 -4.31 14.37 19.64
CA GLY A 128 -2.85 14.42 19.72
C GLY A 128 -2.19 13.06 19.50
N PRO A 129 -0.85 13.01 19.56
CA PRO A 129 -0.10 11.76 19.54
C PRO A 129 -0.64 10.78 20.61
N ASN A 130 -0.74 9.50 20.28
CA ASN A 130 -1.35 8.45 21.10
C ASN A 130 -2.87 8.56 21.35
N TYR A 131 -3.59 9.33 20.54
CA TYR A 131 -5.06 9.30 20.55
C TYR A 131 -5.62 7.93 20.17
N GLN A 132 -6.79 7.61 20.73
CA GLN A 132 -7.57 6.41 20.43
C GLN A 132 -8.74 6.80 19.54
N LEU A 133 -8.73 6.35 18.29
CA LEU A 133 -9.84 6.57 17.36
C LEU A 133 -11.06 5.75 17.78
N THR A 134 -12.24 6.28 17.48
CA THR A 134 -13.54 5.65 17.70
C THR A 134 -14.39 5.82 16.46
N SER A 135 -15.41 4.98 16.27
CA SER A 135 -16.32 5.08 15.12
C SER A 135 -17.02 6.45 15.05
N SER A 136 -17.35 7.06 16.19
CA SER A 136 -17.94 8.41 16.24
C SER A 136 -17.03 9.51 15.70
N GLY A 137 -15.72 9.25 15.57
CA GLY A 137 -14.78 10.18 14.96
C GLY A 137 -14.95 10.32 13.44
N PHE A 138 -15.60 9.34 12.79
CA PHE A 138 -15.75 9.28 11.35
C PHE A 138 -17.13 9.77 10.86
N PRO A 139 -17.26 10.16 9.58
CA PRO A 139 -16.15 10.50 8.69
C PRO A 139 -15.36 11.69 9.25
N LEU A 140 -14.06 11.75 8.95
CA LEU A 140 -13.17 12.80 9.45
C LEU A 140 -13.62 14.17 8.94
N THR A 141 -14.01 14.24 7.67
CA THR A 141 -14.62 15.42 7.04
C THR A 141 -16.14 15.30 7.02
N ARG A 142 -16.84 16.15 7.80
CA ARG A 142 -18.31 16.24 7.76
C ARG A 142 -18.78 17.44 6.94
N LEU A 143 -20.04 17.37 6.50
CA LEU A 143 -20.72 18.45 5.82
C LEU A 143 -21.72 19.11 6.76
N ALA A 144 -21.70 20.44 6.85
CA ALA A 144 -22.67 21.25 7.56
C ALA A 144 -24.10 21.05 7.03
N ILE A 145 -24.22 20.73 5.73
CA ILE A 145 -25.47 20.34 5.09
C ILE A 145 -25.26 18.96 4.45
N ALA A 146 -25.94 17.95 4.99
CA ALA A 146 -25.80 16.57 4.56
C ALA A 146 -26.04 16.42 3.04
N GLY A 147 -25.09 15.79 2.34
CA GLY A 147 -25.14 15.57 0.90
C GLY A 147 -24.81 16.80 0.04
N GLN A 148 -24.70 18.01 0.62
CA GLN A 148 -24.31 19.20 -0.12
C GLN A 148 -22.79 19.35 -0.16
N ARG A 149 -22.20 18.95 -1.28
CA ARG A 149 -20.78 19.18 -1.59
C ARG A 149 -20.38 20.64 -1.38
N GLY A 150 -19.19 20.86 -0.81
CA GLY A 150 -18.61 22.17 -0.53
C GLY A 150 -19.09 22.83 0.77
N ALA A 151 -20.16 22.32 1.39
CA ALA A 151 -20.62 22.79 2.70
C ALA A 151 -19.87 22.07 3.82
N LEU A 152 -18.54 22.25 3.92
CA LEU A 152 -17.74 21.64 4.98
C LEU A 152 -18.18 22.12 6.37
N ASP A 153 -18.31 21.20 7.32
CA ASP A 153 -18.54 21.55 8.72
C ASP A 153 -17.21 22.03 9.35
N GLN A 154 -17.16 23.32 9.71
CA GLN A 154 -16.00 23.97 10.32
C GLN A 154 -15.47 23.24 11.57
N ALA A 155 -16.33 22.53 12.31
CA ALA A 155 -15.91 21.77 13.50
C ALA A 155 -15.06 20.54 13.16
N THR A 156 -15.12 20.08 11.91
CA THR A 156 -14.47 18.85 11.43
C THR A 156 -13.56 19.11 10.23
N ASP A 157 -13.51 20.36 9.75
CA ASP A 157 -12.70 20.75 8.62
C ASP A 157 -11.22 20.80 9.03
N ASN A 158 -10.53 19.69 8.82
CA ASN A 158 -9.12 19.53 9.13
C ASN A 158 -8.43 18.58 8.14
N ASN A 159 -7.11 18.67 8.14
CA ASN A 159 -6.17 17.94 7.28
C ASN A 159 -5.46 16.80 8.02
N ASP A 160 -5.90 16.43 9.22
CA ASP A 160 -5.32 15.28 9.91
C ASP A 160 -5.61 14.00 9.09
N VAL A 161 -4.66 13.07 9.17
CA VAL A 161 -4.66 11.83 8.43
C VAL A 161 -4.66 10.66 9.40
N VAL A 162 -5.44 9.63 9.10
CA VAL A 162 -5.37 8.33 9.78
C VAL A 162 -4.45 7.39 9.02
N SER A 163 -3.31 7.03 9.62
CA SER A 163 -2.32 6.14 9.00
C SER A 163 -1.45 5.39 10.01
N SER A 164 -0.57 4.54 9.50
CA SER A 164 0.36 3.72 10.25
C SER A 164 1.38 4.53 11.03
N GLN A 165 1.65 4.05 12.23
CA GLN A 165 2.80 4.46 13.03
C GLN A 165 4.09 3.76 12.56
N GLY A 166 5.12 4.56 12.31
CA GLY A 166 6.48 4.13 12.00
C GLY A 166 7.39 4.22 13.21
N VAL A 167 8.62 4.69 12.99
CA VAL A 167 9.62 4.86 14.06
C VAL A 167 9.37 6.16 14.84
N PRO A 168 9.70 6.22 16.15
CA PRO A 168 9.80 7.49 16.85
C PRO A 168 11.00 8.29 16.33
N TYR A 169 11.05 9.61 16.55
CA TYR A 169 12.25 10.39 16.18
C TYR A 169 13.48 9.92 16.97
N LEU A 170 14.39 9.22 16.31
CA LEU A 170 15.49 8.50 16.96
C LEU A 170 16.69 9.37 17.38
N ASP A 171 16.77 10.63 16.91
CA ASP A 171 17.83 11.55 17.30
C ASP A 171 17.57 12.22 18.66
N ARG A 172 18.52 13.03 19.15
CA ARG A 172 18.42 13.78 20.40
C ARG A 172 17.41 14.91 20.30
N GLY A 173 16.88 15.32 21.45
CA GLY A 173 15.94 16.43 21.54
C GLY A 173 14.49 16.03 21.28
N PRO A 174 13.58 17.03 21.28
CA PRO A 174 12.17 16.84 20.99
C PRO A 174 11.96 16.40 19.53
N ASP A 175 10.81 15.81 19.25
CA ASP A 175 10.45 15.50 17.87
C ASP A 175 10.11 16.80 17.12
N PRO A 176 10.82 17.16 16.03
CA PRO A 176 10.52 18.38 15.27
C PRO A 176 9.12 18.37 14.64
N LEU A 177 8.48 17.20 14.49
CA LEU A 177 7.14 17.06 13.96
C LEU A 177 6.05 16.98 15.06
N GLY A 178 6.42 17.20 16.32
CA GLY A 178 5.46 17.30 17.42
C GLY A 178 4.91 15.98 17.96
N TYR A 179 5.45 14.82 17.55
CA TYR A 179 5.05 13.50 18.07
C TYR A 179 5.59 13.24 19.48
N GLN A 180 4.95 13.88 20.46
CA GLN A 180 5.29 13.74 21.88
C GLN A 180 4.09 13.95 22.78
N VAL A 181 4.07 13.25 23.92
CA VAL A 181 3.13 13.48 25.02
C VAL A 181 3.94 13.92 26.24
N GLY A 182 3.75 15.18 26.64
CA GLY A 182 4.61 15.81 27.63
C GLY A 182 6.06 15.91 27.15
N ARG A 183 6.98 15.19 27.81
CA ARG A 183 8.41 15.13 27.45
C ARG A 183 8.81 13.85 26.72
N LEU A 184 7.86 12.95 26.47
CA LEU A 184 8.13 11.63 25.91
C LEU A 184 7.77 11.60 24.44
N LYS A 185 8.74 11.24 23.60
CA LYS A 185 8.52 11.05 22.16
C LYS A 185 7.70 9.80 21.91
N THR A 186 6.62 9.93 21.15
CA THR A 186 5.80 8.82 20.68
C THR A 186 6.28 8.38 19.29
N ARG A 187 5.67 7.32 18.74
CA ARG A 187 5.91 6.95 17.35
C ARG A 187 5.32 7.99 16.39
N ARG A 188 6.02 8.27 15.29
CA ARG A 188 5.55 9.13 14.21
C ARG A 188 4.54 8.40 13.35
N VAL A 189 3.64 9.15 12.72
CA VAL A 189 2.58 8.61 11.87
C VAL A 189 2.73 9.15 10.45
N GLU A 190 2.58 8.26 9.48
CA GLU A 190 2.63 8.58 8.06
C GLU A 190 1.58 9.63 7.66
N PRO A 191 1.92 10.57 6.75
CA PRO A 191 1.01 11.64 6.35
C PRO A 191 0.00 11.21 5.27
N ARG A 192 -0.09 9.92 4.94
CA ARG A 192 -1.14 9.33 4.09
C ARG A 192 -1.45 7.95 4.59
N ASN A 193 -2.73 7.59 4.57
CA ASN A 193 -3.22 6.27 4.93
C ASN A 193 -2.45 5.15 4.19
N THR A 194 -2.19 4.05 4.89
CA THR A 194 -1.40 2.93 4.36
C THR A 194 -2.24 2.05 3.42
N PRO A 195 -1.94 2.02 2.11
CA PRO A 195 -2.71 1.21 1.16
C PRO A 195 -2.38 -0.28 1.30
N SER A 196 -3.27 -1.14 0.80
CA SER A 196 -2.97 -2.57 0.68
C SER A 196 -1.81 -2.82 -0.30
N MET A 197 -0.88 -3.70 0.09
CA MET A 197 0.15 -4.23 -0.82
C MET A 197 -0.31 -5.45 -1.64
N ILE A 198 -1.51 -6.01 -1.36
CA ILE A 198 -2.05 -7.14 -2.14
C ILE A 198 -2.45 -6.64 -3.52
N ASN A 199 -2.09 -7.40 -4.57
CA ASN A 199 -2.28 -7.00 -5.97
C ASN A 199 -1.52 -5.71 -6.37
N ALA A 200 -0.63 -5.16 -5.52
CA ALA A 200 0.09 -3.92 -5.84
C ALA A 200 1.00 -4.08 -7.07
N VAL A 201 1.40 -5.31 -7.40
CA VAL A 201 2.13 -5.65 -8.64
C VAL A 201 1.45 -5.15 -9.90
N PHE A 202 0.12 -5.05 -9.92
CA PHE A 202 -0.59 -4.54 -11.09
C PHE A 202 -0.45 -3.03 -11.27
N ASN A 203 -0.04 -2.25 -10.28
CA ASN A 203 0.09 -0.79 -10.38
C ASN A 203 1.30 -0.39 -11.24
N HIS A 204 1.10 0.56 -12.15
CA HIS A 204 2.20 1.10 -12.97
C HIS A 204 3.19 1.97 -12.17
N ARG A 205 2.69 2.80 -11.25
CA ARG A 205 3.50 3.56 -10.28
C ARG A 205 2.98 3.29 -8.87
N GLN A 206 3.85 3.34 -7.87
CA GLN A 206 3.46 3.10 -6.47
C GLN A 206 3.40 4.39 -5.66
N PHE A 207 2.89 4.26 -4.43
CA PHE A 207 2.42 5.33 -3.56
C PHE A 207 1.18 6.07 -4.09
N TRP A 208 0.49 6.78 -3.20
CA TRP A 208 -0.69 7.58 -3.55
C TRP A 208 -0.39 8.70 -4.56
N ASP A 209 0.81 9.28 -4.53
CA ASP A 209 1.25 10.35 -5.46
C ASP A 209 2.06 9.83 -6.66
N GLY A 210 2.26 8.52 -6.77
CA GLY A 210 2.99 7.95 -7.90
C GLY A 210 4.49 8.22 -7.90
N ARG A 211 5.09 8.68 -6.79
CA ARG A 211 6.52 9.07 -6.75
C ARG A 211 7.50 7.91 -6.99
N ALA A 212 7.06 6.67 -6.80
CA ALA A 212 7.83 5.47 -7.14
C ALA A 212 7.54 5.08 -8.59
N GLU A 213 8.54 5.23 -9.45
CA GLU A 213 8.43 5.11 -10.90
C GLU A 213 8.39 3.65 -11.38
N ASN A 214 7.79 3.43 -12.55
CA ASN A 214 7.67 2.10 -13.17
C ASN A 214 9.02 1.45 -13.52
N ILE A 215 10.03 2.28 -13.77
CA ILE A 215 11.39 1.82 -14.09
C ILE A 215 12.20 1.87 -12.80
N PHE A 216 12.72 0.73 -12.36
CA PHE A 216 13.63 0.68 -11.22
C PHE A 216 15.07 0.95 -11.68
N ASN A 217 15.75 1.87 -10.99
CA ASN A 217 17.12 2.29 -11.29
C ASN A 217 18.20 1.64 -10.40
N GLY A 218 17.81 0.66 -9.56
CA GLY A 218 18.74 -0.06 -8.69
C GLY A 218 19.10 0.64 -7.37
N VAL A 219 18.75 1.92 -7.20
CA VAL A 219 19.25 2.75 -6.07
C VAL A 219 18.11 3.38 -5.28
N ASN A 220 17.12 3.98 -5.95
CA ASN A 220 16.09 4.79 -5.30
C ASN A 220 14.73 4.72 -6.05
N PRO A 221 13.66 5.33 -5.51
CA PRO A 221 12.34 5.23 -6.09
C PRO A 221 12.13 5.98 -7.42
N PHE A 222 13.08 6.82 -7.84
CA PHE A 222 12.84 7.87 -8.82
C PHE A 222 13.00 7.41 -10.28
N GLY A 223 13.46 6.18 -10.50
CA GLY A 223 13.65 5.63 -11.83
C GLY A 223 14.51 6.53 -12.71
N ALA A 224 14.04 6.82 -13.94
CA ALA A 224 14.75 7.66 -14.90
C ALA A 224 14.80 9.15 -14.54
N ARG A 225 14.09 9.60 -13.48
CA ARG A 225 14.16 10.99 -13.01
C ARG A 225 15.46 11.28 -12.27
N ASP A 226 16.15 10.23 -11.80
CA ASP A 226 17.52 10.32 -11.31
C ASP A 226 18.47 9.74 -12.37
N PRO A 227 19.06 10.60 -13.23
CA PRO A 227 19.99 10.15 -14.26
C PRO A 227 21.35 9.72 -13.71
N GLU A 228 21.66 10.00 -12.43
CA GLU A 228 22.94 9.70 -11.78
C GLU A 228 22.91 8.39 -10.99
N ALA A 229 21.74 7.75 -10.85
CA ALA A 229 21.63 6.46 -10.18
C ALA A 229 22.49 5.38 -10.87
N ARG A 230 23.50 4.89 -10.16
CA ARG A 230 24.40 3.82 -10.61
C ARG A 230 24.59 2.76 -9.53
N VAL A 231 24.60 1.50 -9.96
CA VAL A 231 25.12 0.38 -9.18
C VAL A 231 26.53 0.04 -9.67
N MET A 232 27.27 -0.78 -8.93
CA MET A 232 28.60 -1.24 -9.34
C MET A 232 28.57 -2.71 -9.75
N ALA A 233 29.36 -3.10 -10.75
CA ALA A 233 29.56 -4.50 -11.12
C ALA A 233 31.04 -4.83 -11.27
N SER A 234 31.42 -6.07 -10.95
CA SER A 234 32.77 -6.58 -11.21
C SER A 234 32.97 -6.81 -12.71
N ALA A 235 34.06 -6.28 -13.25
CA ALA A 235 34.52 -6.53 -14.61
C ALA A 235 36.01 -6.94 -14.56
N GLY A 236 36.25 -8.25 -14.54
CA GLY A 236 37.59 -8.80 -14.28
C GLY A 236 38.04 -8.47 -12.85
N SER A 237 39.20 -7.82 -12.69
CA SER A 237 39.74 -7.39 -11.39
C SER A 237 39.31 -5.97 -10.96
N ASN A 238 38.50 -5.28 -11.77
CA ASN A 238 38.04 -3.92 -11.51
C ASN A 238 36.52 -3.86 -11.28
N LEU A 239 36.04 -2.70 -10.84
CA LEU A 239 34.62 -2.37 -10.77
C LEU A 239 34.26 -1.36 -11.85
N VAL A 240 33.07 -1.49 -12.42
CA VAL A 240 32.50 -0.56 -13.39
C VAL A 240 31.10 -0.14 -12.94
N GLU A 241 30.74 1.10 -13.23
CA GLU A 241 29.40 1.60 -13.01
C GLU A 241 28.42 0.97 -14.01
N VAL A 242 27.24 0.63 -13.52
CA VAL A 242 26.14 0.08 -14.33
C VAL A 242 24.90 0.91 -14.06
N GLN A 243 24.29 1.41 -15.14
CA GLN A 243 22.98 2.02 -15.09
C GLN A 243 21.92 0.92 -15.18
N VAL A 244 21.08 0.81 -14.15
CA VAL A 244 19.97 -0.16 -14.12
C VAL A 244 18.72 0.53 -14.65
N ALA A 245 17.95 -0.18 -15.47
CA ALA A 245 16.65 0.29 -15.95
C ALA A 245 15.71 -0.90 -16.17
N LEU A 246 15.05 -1.34 -15.09
CA LEU A 246 14.11 -2.46 -15.13
C LEU A 246 12.67 -1.95 -15.24
N VAL A 247 12.05 -2.15 -16.39
CA VAL A 247 10.64 -1.80 -16.65
C VAL A 247 9.71 -2.71 -15.85
N ASN A 248 8.49 -2.23 -15.56
CA ASN A 248 7.49 -2.95 -14.75
C ASN A 248 8.02 -3.34 -13.36
N SER A 249 8.82 -2.44 -12.78
CA SER A 249 9.47 -2.63 -11.49
C SER A 249 9.15 -1.54 -10.48
N SER A 250 7.91 -1.04 -10.52
CA SER A 250 7.43 -0.01 -9.59
C SER A 250 7.49 -0.45 -8.12
N LEU A 251 7.34 -1.75 -7.85
CA LEU A 251 7.48 -2.32 -6.50
C LEU A 251 8.93 -2.25 -6.01
N ALA A 252 9.92 -2.54 -6.85
CA ALA A 252 11.33 -2.40 -6.47
C ALA A 252 11.70 -0.92 -6.20
N SER A 253 11.21 -0.01 -7.05
CA SER A 253 11.31 1.44 -6.81
C SER A 253 10.66 1.83 -5.47
N GLN A 254 9.50 1.28 -5.15
CA GLN A 254 8.80 1.58 -3.90
C GLN A 254 9.54 1.04 -2.68
N ALA A 255 9.98 -0.22 -2.71
CA ALA A 255 10.50 -0.94 -1.56
C ALA A 255 11.75 -0.29 -0.96
N VAL A 256 12.56 0.39 -1.77
CA VAL A 256 13.79 1.06 -1.31
C VAL A 256 13.54 2.39 -0.61
N GLY A 257 12.33 2.96 -0.66
CA GLY A 257 12.01 4.24 -0.02
C GLY A 257 11.79 4.13 1.50
N PRO A 258 10.83 3.33 1.99
CA PRO A 258 10.46 3.28 3.41
C PRO A 258 11.61 2.94 4.36
N ILE A 259 12.54 2.08 3.93
CA ILE A 259 13.64 1.59 4.77
C ILE A 259 14.69 2.67 5.13
N VAL A 260 14.67 3.80 4.42
CA VAL A 260 15.51 5.00 4.69
C VAL A 260 14.66 6.24 5.06
N SER A 261 13.35 6.09 5.24
CA SER A 261 12.45 7.18 5.62
C SER A 261 12.42 7.39 7.15
N GLU A 262 12.65 8.62 7.60
CA GLU A 262 12.73 9.00 9.02
C GLU A 262 11.39 9.03 9.76
N ILE A 263 10.30 8.85 9.03
CA ILE A 263 8.95 8.71 9.58
C ILE A 263 8.58 7.22 9.60
N GLU A 264 8.98 6.46 8.59
CA GLU A 264 8.60 5.05 8.43
C GLU A 264 9.50 4.11 9.24
N MET A 265 10.76 3.93 8.84
CA MET A 265 11.61 2.83 9.34
C MET A 265 13.03 3.26 9.73
N ALA A 266 13.44 4.49 9.49
CA ALA A 266 14.83 4.91 9.56
C ALA A 266 15.12 5.93 10.67
N ALA A 267 16.33 5.86 11.25
CA ALA A 267 16.90 6.99 11.96
C ALA A 267 17.32 8.07 10.93
N PRO A 268 17.42 9.35 11.35
CA PRO A 268 17.88 10.40 10.46
C PRO A 268 19.20 10.11 9.75
N GLY A 269 19.23 10.36 8.45
CA GLY A 269 20.41 10.15 7.59
C GLY A 269 20.81 8.70 7.32
N ARG A 270 20.04 7.69 7.76
CA ARG A 270 20.39 6.27 7.53
C ARG A 270 20.30 5.90 6.05
N THR A 271 21.34 5.24 5.54
CA THR A 271 21.43 4.80 4.14
C THR A 271 21.12 3.31 3.96
N HIS A 272 20.93 2.86 2.71
CA HIS A 272 20.79 1.44 2.39
C HIS A 272 22.03 0.64 2.78
N GLN A 273 23.21 1.23 2.62
CA GLN A 273 24.48 0.61 2.97
C GLN A 273 24.63 0.43 4.49
N ASP A 274 24.09 1.34 5.30
CA ASP A 274 24.03 1.18 6.76
C ASP A 274 23.15 0.01 7.17
N ILE A 275 22.04 -0.24 6.45
CA ILE A 275 21.20 -1.42 6.67
C ILE A 275 21.99 -2.70 6.41
N ALA A 276 22.73 -2.76 5.30
CA ALA A 276 23.59 -3.91 4.98
C ALA A 276 24.63 -4.16 6.09
N ARG A 277 25.28 -3.08 6.55
CA ARG A 277 26.26 -3.12 7.66
C ARG A 277 25.62 -3.61 8.96
N ASP A 278 24.43 -3.13 9.30
CA ASP A 278 23.66 -3.53 10.50
C ASP A 278 23.31 -5.01 10.46
N LEU A 279 22.84 -5.51 9.32
CA LEU A 279 22.51 -6.93 9.15
C LEU A 279 23.75 -7.81 9.25
N ARG A 280 24.89 -7.37 8.71
CA ARG A 280 26.16 -8.12 8.78
C ARG A 280 26.81 -8.09 10.17
N LYS A 281 26.88 -6.93 10.81
CA LYS A 281 27.61 -6.74 12.08
C LYS A 281 26.72 -6.97 13.32
N GLY A 282 25.40 -7.00 13.14
CA GLY A 282 24.44 -6.86 14.23
C GLY A 282 24.30 -5.38 14.64
N LYS A 283 23.08 -4.95 14.96
CA LYS A 283 22.84 -3.58 15.46
C LYS A 283 23.56 -3.35 16.80
N HIS A 284 24.19 -2.19 16.94
CA HIS A 284 24.73 -1.73 18.23
C HIS A 284 23.58 -1.47 19.22
N SER A 285 23.11 -2.52 19.90
CA SER A 285 22.20 -2.39 21.02
C SER A 285 23.01 -2.10 22.29
N HIS A 286 23.03 -0.85 22.74
CA HIS A 286 23.48 -0.51 24.10
C HIS A 286 22.66 -1.24 25.20
N ARG A 287 21.53 -1.89 24.85
CA ARG A 287 20.71 -2.71 25.76
C ARG A 287 21.16 -4.16 25.90
N LEU A 288 22.05 -4.65 25.04
CA LEU A 288 22.52 -6.04 25.06
C LEU A 288 24.04 -6.03 24.92
N GLY A 289 24.76 -6.11 26.04
CA GLY A 289 26.23 -6.08 26.12
C GLY A 289 26.95 -7.26 25.44
N LYS A 290 26.45 -7.79 24.32
CA LYS A 290 27.09 -8.79 23.47
C LYS A 290 26.92 -8.37 22.01
N ARG A 291 28.05 -8.17 21.31
CA ARG A 291 28.07 -8.13 19.83
C ARG A 291 27.59 -9.50 19.34
N VAL A 292 26.44 -9.55 18.67
CA VAL A 292 26.02 -10.76 17.95
C VAL A 292 26.61 -10.62 16.55
N HIS A 293 27.58 -11.48 16.20
CA HIS A 293 28.14 -11.54 14.85
C HIS A 293 27.06 -12.05 13.89
N GLY A 294 26.70 -11.27 12.86
CA GLY A 294 25.75 -11.64 11.81
C GLY A 294 24.31 -11.78 12.31
N SER A 295 23.43 -10.86 11.90
CA SER A 295 22.00 -11.00 12.14
C SER A 295 21.46 -12.12 11.25
N ARG A 296 21.06 -13.24 11.86
CA ARG A 296 20.37 -14.30 11.12
C ARG A 296 19.05 -13.75 10.56
N PRO A 297 18.65 -14.10 9.33
CA PRO A 297 17.36 -13.68 8.80
C PRO A 297 16.21 -14.12 9.72
N LEU A 298 15.32 -13.18 10.04
CA LEU A 298 14.17 -13.35 10.95
C LEU A 298 14.56 -13.84 12.36
N GLN A 299 15.76 -13.52 12.87
CA GLN A 299 16.24 -14.09 14.15
C GLN A 299 15.34 -13.80 15.36
N ARG A 300 14.46 -12.80 15.26
CA ARG A 300 13.54 -12.40 16.32
C ARG A 300 12.18 -13.10 16.24
N GLN A 301 11.92 -13.82 15.16
CA GLN A 301 10.58 -14.27 14.79
C GLN A 301 10.55 -15.77 14.55
N LEU A 302 9.41 -16.38 14.83
CA LEU A 302 9.11 -17.75 14.42
C LEU A 302 8.62 -17.77 12.97
N VAL A 303 8.90 -18.87 12.27
CA VAL A 303 8.44 -19.12 10.91
C VAL A 303 7.80 -20.49 10.90
N ASP A 304 6.54 -20.59 10.46
CA ASP A 304 5.84 -21.86 10.42
C ASP A 304 6.56 -22.83 9.45
N PRO A 305 6.78 -24.11 9.81
CA PRO A 305 7.43 -25.07 8.91
C PRO A 305 6.61 -25.35 7.63
N SER A 306 5.32 -25.02 7.62
CA SER A 306 4.42 -25.10 6.46
C SER A 306 4.24 -23.76 5.73
N ASP A 307 4.97 -22.70 6.09
CA ASP A 307 5.00 -21.45 5.31
C ASP A 307 5.34 -21.76 3.84
N SER A 308 4.59 -21.18 2.91
CA SER A 308 4.61 -21.56 1.48
C SER A 308 5.92 -21.22 0.77
N VAL A 309 6.72 -20.31 1.34
CA VAL A 309 7.99 -19.83 0.77
C VAL A 309 9.16 -20.13 1.70
N LEU A 310 9.03 -19.81 2.97
CA LEU A 310 10.08 -19.91 3.99
C LEU A 310 10.07 -21.23 4.76
N GLY A 311 9.04 -22.06 4.61
CA GLY A 311 8.92 -23.36 5.31
C GLY A 311 10.19 -24.24 5.18
N PRO A 312 10.76 -24.43 3.97
CA PRO A 312 12.00 -25.18 3.78
C PRO A 312 13.22 -24.59 4.50
N LEU A 313 13.22 -23.28 4.74
CA LEU A 313 14.27 -22.54 5.44
C LEU A 313 13.97 -22.37 6.94
N SER A 314 12.79 -22.76 7.43
CA SER A 314 12.42 -22.56 8.82
C SER A 314 13.33 -23.33 9.79
N ARG A 315 13.58 -22.70 10.95
CA ARG A 315 14.25 -23.34 12.10
C ARG A 315 13.29 -23.78 13.20
N TYR A 316 11.97 -23.71 12.97
CA TYR A 316 10.96 -24.06 13.96
C TYR A 316 11.30 -25.40 14.66
N PRO A 317 11.24 -25.46 16.00
CA PRO A 317 10.68 -24.46 16.93
C PRO A 317 11.63 -23.31 17.31
N ALA A 318 12.85 -23.24 16.76
CA ALA A 318 13.74 -22.10 16.96
C ALA A 318 13.41 -20.93 16.01
N ARG A 319 13.74 -19.71 16.43
CA ARG A 319 13.55 -18.48 15.65
C ARG A 319 14.51 -18.36 14.46
N GLY A 320 14.08 -17.63 13.44
CA GLY A 320 14.84 -17.32 12.23
C GLY A 320 14.97 -18.45 11.22
N LEU A 321 15.70 -18.17 10.14
CA LEU A 321 15.90 -19.10 9.02
C LEU A 321 17.20 -19.90 9.16
N ARG A 322 17.31 -21.03 8.46
CA ARG A 322 18.50 -21.90 8.41
C ARG A 322 19.72 -21.21 7.80
N ALA A 323 19.50 -20.30 6.84
CA ALA A 323 20.52 -19.39 6.33
C ALA A 323 21.19 -18.64 7.49
N LYS A 324 22.52 -18.55 7.48
CA LYS A 324 23.31 -17.98 8.59
C LYS A 324 23.33 -16.46 8.57
N SER A 325 23.17 -15.85 7.39
CA SER A 325 23.16 -14.40 7.20
C SER A 325 22.32 -14.02 5.98
N TYR A 326 22.01 -12.73 5.85
CA TYR A 326 21.45 -12.19 4.62
C TYR A 326 22.44 -12.23 3.45
N ASP A 327 23.74 -12.05 3.71
CA ASP A 327 24.79 -12.20 2.68
C ASP A 327 24.70 -13.57 2.00
N GLU A 328 24.49 -14.65 2.75
CA GLU A 328 24.31 -16.01 2.19
C GLU A 328 23.09 -16.08 1.25
N MET A 329 21.97 -15.48 1.63
CA MET A 329 20.75 -15.46 0.80
C MET A 329 20.92 -14.57 -0.44
N ILE A 330 21.57 -13.41 -0.31
CA ILE A 330 21.89 -12.52 -1.44
C ILE A 330 22.82 -13.23 -2.42
N GLN A 331 23.89 -13.83 -1.90
CA GLN A 331 24.84 -14.61 -2.70
C GLN A 331 24.17 -15.79 -3.38
N ALA A 332 23.12 -16.39 -2.83
CA ALA A 332 22.39 -17.46 -3.49
C ALA A 332 21.40 -16.94 -4.55
N ALA A 333 20.80 -15.77 -4.34
CA ALA A 333 19.75 -15.20 -5.19
C ALA A 333 20.28 -14.42 -6.41
N PHE A 334 21.39 -13.70 -6.28
CA PHE A 334 21.84 -12.70 -7.25
C PHE A 334 23.17 -13.06 -7.94
N GLN A 335 23.35 -12.52 -9.15
CA GLN A 335 24.55 -12.72 -9.96
C GLN A 335 25.81 -12.23 -9.24
N ASP A 336 26.86 -13.05 -9.30
CA ASP A 336 28.10 -12.86 -8.53
C ASP A 336 28.75 -11.50 -8.80
N LYS A 337 28.64 -11.02 -10.06
CA LYS A 337 29.20 -9.73 -10.47
C LYS A 337 28.67 -8.51 -9.71
N TYR A 338 27.55 -8.60 -8.99
CA TYR A 338 27.00 -7.48 -8.22
C TYR A 338 27.33 -7.52 -6.74
N TRP A 339 27.94 -8.58 -6.22
CA TRP A 339 28.27 -8.68 -4.79
C TRP A 339 29.70 -9.12 -4.53
N GLN A 340 30.34 -9.79 -5.49
CA GLN A 340 31.70 -10.33 -5.36
C GLN A 340 32.73 -9.35 -5.91
N SER A 341 33.62 -8.85 -5.05
CA SER A 341 34.81 -8.10 -5.46
C SER A 341 35.88 -8.15 -4.39
N GLU A 342 37.14 -8.09 -4.82
CA GLU A 342 38.30 -7.87 -3.97
C GLU A 342 38.53 -6.37 -3.68
N LYS A 343 37.91 -5.49 -4.49
CA LYS A 343 37.97 -4.02 -4.33
C LYS A 343 36.86 -3.54 -3.39
N PHE A 344 37.06 -2.35 -2.82
CA PHE A 344 36.06 -1.65 -2.04
C PHE A 344 35.58 -0.41 -2.79
N VAL A 345 34.31 -0.07 -2.58
CA VAL A 345 33.74 1.19 -3.04
C VAL A 345 33.87 2.19 -1.91
N GLN A 346 34.56 3.30 -2.16
CA GLN A 346 34.74 4.39 -1.22
C GLN A 346 33.84 5.56 -1.63
N VAL A 347 33.15 6.16 -0.66
CA VAL A 347 32.23 7.29 -0.88
C VAL A 347 32.67 8.45 0.01
N ALA A 348 32.91 9.61 -0.58
CA ALA A 348 33.23 10.84 0.13
C ALA A 348 31.97 11.53 0.68
N GLU A 349 32.15 12.50 1.58
CA GLU A 349 31.05 13.26 2.19
C GLU A 349 30.16 13.98 1.16
N ASP A 350 30.73 14.41 0.03
CA ASP A 350 30.01 15.05 -1.08
C ASP A 350 29.31 14.05 -2.03
N GLY A 351 29.38 12.76 -1.73
CA GLY A 351 28.82 11.67 -2.54
C GLY A 351 29.73 11.15 -3.64
N THR A 352 30.94 11.71 -3.81
CA THR A 352 31.89 11.24 -4.83
C THR A 352 32.28 9.78 -4.57
N VAL A 353 32.17 8.95 -5.61
CA VAL A 353 32.47 7.51 -5.55
C VAL A 353 33.87 7.23 -6.14
N SER A 354 34.69 6.47 -5.42
CA SER A 354 35.99 5.99 -5.87
C SER A 354 36.18 4.50 -5.56
N ILE A 355 37.18 3.87 -6.16
CA ILE A 355 37.50 2.44 -5.97
C ILE A 355 38.86 2.34 -5.29
N VAL A 356 38.94 1.55 -4.21
CA VAL A 356 40.19 1.33 -3.48
C VAL A 356 40.51 -0.16 -3.33
N ASP A 357 41.80 -0.48 -3.36
CA ASP A 357 42.32 -1.86 -3.30
C ASP A 357 42.32 -2.42 -1.89
N GLN A 358 42.50 -1.54 -0.91
CA GLN A 358 42.53 -1.87 0.51
C GLN A 358 41.83 -0.76 1.27
N ARG A 359 41.28 -1.12 2.43
CA ARG A 359 40.66 -0.15 3.34
C ARG A 359 41.70 0.78 3.93
N ASP A 360 41.60 2.07 3.65
CA ASP A 360 42.47 3.09 4.20
C ASP A 360 41.96 3.62 5.57
N ARG A 361 40.67 3.36 5.87
CA ARG A 361 39.97 3.81 7.09
C ARG A 361 40.05 5.33 7.30
N ASN A 362 40.10 6.10 6.23
CA ASN A 362 40.03 7.54 6.28
C ASN A 362 38.72 7.98 6.95
N PRO A 363 38.75 8.80 8.02
CA PRO A 363 37.54 9.22 8.73
C PRO A 363 36.62 10.10 7.89
N ASN A 364 37.09 10.64 6.76
CA ASN A 364 36.32 11.50 5.86
C ASN A 364 35.64 10.72 4.71
N THR A 365 35.83 9.41 4.64
CA THR A 365 35.24 8.56 3.61
C THR A 365 34.62 7.31 4.21
N GLU A 366 33.60 6.79 3.54
CA GLU A 366 32.94 5.55 3.90
C GLU A 366 33.30 4.46 2.90
N GLU A 367 33.72 3.30 3.39
CA GLU A 367 34.13 2.18 2.54
C GLU A 367 33.16 1.01 2.65
N PHE A 368 32.75 0.48 1.50
CA PHE A 368 31.75 -0.58 1.39
C PHE A 368 32.30 -1.77 0.61
N THR A 369 31.93 -2.98 1.00
CA THR A 369 32.04 -4.11 0.06
C THR A 369 31.06 -3.89 -1.10
N LEU A 370 31.29 -4.56 -2.23
CA LEU A 370 30.38 -4.46 -3.38
C LEU A 370 28.93 -4.84 -3.00
N LEU A 371 28.76 -5.90 -2.18
CA LEU A 371 27.46 -6.29 -1.64
C LEU A 371 26.78 -5.16 -0.85
N GLU A 372 27.53 -4.50 0.04
CA GLU A 372 26.99 -3.42 0.88
C GLU A 372 26.58 -2.22 0.02
N TYR A 373 27.43 -1.83 -0.93
CA TYR A 373 27.18 -0.69 -1.82
C TYR A 373 25.90 -0.89 -2.65
N ASN A 374 25.70 -2.08 -3.20
CA ASN A 374 24.56 -2.44 -4.04
C ASN A 374 23.31 -2.89 -3.25
N PHE A 375 23.26 -2.69 -1.93
CA PHE A 375 22.18 -3.27 -1.12
C PHE A 375 20.76 -2.89 -1.57
N ALA A 376 20.56 -1.65 -2.05
CA ALA A 376 19.28 -1.19 -2.58
C ALA A 376 18.78 -2.03 -3.76
N LEU A 377 19.69 -2.46 -4.67
CA LEU A 377 19.37 -3.32 -5.79
C LEU A 377 18.82 -4.66 -5.32
N PHE A 378 19.50 -5.31 -4.37
CA PHE A 378 19.09 -6.60 -3.84
C PHE A 378 17.78 -6.53 -3.07
N PHE A 379 17.64 -5.50 -2.23
CA PHE A 379 16.43 -5.29 -1.44
C PHE A 379 15.22 -5.05 -2.34
N GLY A 380 15.32 -4.10 -3.28
CA GLY A 380 14.23 -3.73 -4.18
C GLY A 380 13.75 -4.90 -5.02
N LEU A 381 14.67 -5.61 -5.68
CA LEU A 381 14.31 -6.75 -6.53
C LEU A 381 13.76 -7.93 -5.74
N ALA A 382 14.34 -8.27 -4.59
CA ALA A 382 13.86 -9.36 -3.77
C ALA A 382 12.43 -9.08 -3.26
N VAL A 383 12.18 -7.88 -2.72
CA VAL A 383 10.85 -7.48 -2.22
C VAL A 383 9.84 -7.44 -3.36
N GLN A 384 10.17 -6.86 -4.51
CA GLN A 384 9.29 -6.89 -5.69
C GLN A 384 8.90 -8.32 -6.09
N LEU A 385 9.87 -9.23 -6.15
CA LEU A 385 9.60 -10.61 -6.53
C LEU A 385 8.70 -11.32 -5.52
N TYR A 386 8.83 -11.01 -4.23
CA TYR A 386 7.91 -11.49 -3.20
C TYR A 386 6.51 -10.87 -3.35
N GLU A 387 6.38 -9.55 -3.44
CA GLU A 387 5.10 -8.86 -3.58
C GLU A 387 4.35 -9.25 -4.86
N ALA A 388 5.08 -9.59 -5.93
CA ALA A 388 4.51 -10.13 -7.17
C ALA A 388 3.82 -11.50 -6.99
N THR A 389 4.08 -12.21 -5.87
CA THR A 389 3.36 -13.45 -5.53
C THR A 389 2.03 -13.18 -4.81
N LEU A 390 1.81 -11.98 -4.29
CA LEU A 390 0.68 -11.64 -3.43
C LEU A 390 -0.55 -11.24 -4.25
N VAL A 391 -1.02 -12.18 -5.06
CA VAL A 391 -2.14 -12.01 -5.98
C VAL A 391 -3.41 -12.67 -5.44
N SER A 392 -4.47 -11.88 -5.30
CA SER A 392 -5.78 -12.24 -4.78
C SER A 392 -6.78 -12.42 -5.94
N ASP A 393 -6.69 -13.58 -6.59
CA ASP A 393 -7.41 -13.97 -7.81
C ASP A 393 -8.47 -15.07 -7.62
N ASP A 394 -8.92 -15.32 -6.38
CA ASP A 394 -9.94 -16.34 -6.09
C ASP A 394 -11.07 -15.81 -5.18
N THR A 395 -11.48 -14.56 -5.42
CA THR A 395 -12.65 -13.97 -4.76
C THR A 395 -13.94 -14.68 -5.21
N PRO A 396 -15.05 -14.57 -4.45
CA PRO A 396 -16.37 -15.00 -4.92
C PRO A 396 -16.72 -14.46 -6.33
N TRP A 397 -16.38 -13.20 -6.63
CA TRP A 397 -16.56 -12.64 -7.97
C TRP A 397 -15.70 -13.32 -9.03
N ASP A 398 -14.42 -13.59 -8.75
CA ASP A 398 -13.54 -14.30 -9.69
C ASP A 398 -14.10 -15.68 -10.03
N ARG A 399 -14.55 -16.45 -9.02
CA ARG A 399 -15.17 -17.76 -9.22
C ARG A 399 -16.45 -17.68 -10.06
N PHE A 400 -17.31 -16.70 -9.79
CA PHE A 400 -18.50 -16.45 -10.61
C PHE A 400 -18.14 -16.11 -12.07
N ARG A 401 -17.15 -15.25 -12.30
CA ARG A 401 -16.72 -14.88 -13.67
C ARG A 401 -15.96 -15.99 -14.38
N ARG A 402 -15.31 -16.90 -13.64
CA ARG A 402 -14.68 -18.10 -14.18
C ARG A 402 -15.70 -19.10 -14.72
N ASP A 403 -16.81 -19.26 -14.01
CA ASP A 403 -17.93 -20.10 -14.45
C ASP A 403 -18.69 -19.47 -15.64
N HIS A 404 -18.68 -18.13 -15.74
CA HIS A 404 -19.42 -17.36 -16.73
C HIS A 404 -18.54 -16.38 -17.54
N PRO A 405 -17.49 -16.83 -18.25
CA PRO A 405 -16.47 -15.93 -18.81
C PRO A 405 -17.00 -15.01 -19.91
N SER A 406 -18.01 -15.44 -20.66
CA SER A 406 -18.59 -14.66 -21.77
C SER A 406 -19.48 -13.53 -21.26
N ALA A 407 -19.32 -12.32 -21.81
CA ALA A 407 -20.21 -11.20 -21.54
C ALA A 407 -21.65 -11.43 -22.02
N SER A 408 -21.88 -12.40 -22.90
CA SER A 408 -23.22 -12.78 -23.37
C SER A 408 -23.87 -13.90 -22.56
N ASP A 409 -23.23 -14.37 -21.47
CA ASP A 409 -23.77 -15.46 -20.65
C ASP A 409 -25.07 -15.00 -19.95
N PRO A 410 -26.20 -15.72 -20.12
CA PRO A 410 -27.47 -15.39 -19.47
C PRO A 410 -27.41 -15.35 -17.94
N ALA A 411 -26.45 -16.05 -17.33
CA ALA A 411 -26.23 -16.04 -15.88
C ALA A 411 -25.80 -14.67 -15.34
N LEU A 412 -25.31 -13.77 -16.19
CA LEU A 412 -24.95 -12.40 -15.81
C LEU A 412 -26.17 -11.51 -15.64
N ASN A 413 -27.36 -11.91 -16.07
CA ASN A 413 -28.55 -11.06 -15.96
C ASN A 413 -29.24 -11.28 -14.58
N PRO A 414 -29.24 -10.28 -13.67
CA PRO A 414 -29.84 -10.41 -12.33
C PRO A 414 -31.37 -10.49 -12.34
N TRP A 415 -32.02 -10.18 -13.46
CA TRP A 415 -33.47 -10.30 -13.60
C TRP A 415 -33.91 -11.74 -13.88
N THR A 416 -33.06 -12.53 -14.53
CA THR A 416 -33.33 -13.93 -14.86
C THR A 416 -32.56 -14.90 -13.97
N ASN A 417 -31.37 -14.53 -13.50
CA ASN A 417 -30.59 -15.32 -12.56
C ASN A 417 -30.95 -14.95 -11.11
N THR A 418 -31.88 -15.69 -10.52
CA THR A 418 -32.36 -15.44 -9.15
C THR A 418 -31.48 -16.07 -8.07
N ASN A 419 -30.56 -16.96 -8.42
CA ASN A 419 -29.67 -17.66 -7.51
C ASN A 419 -28.28 -17.89 -8.16
N PRO A 420 -27.48 -16.83 -8.37
CA PRO A 420 -26.14 -16.98 -8.93
C PRO A 420 -25.24 -17.81 -8.02
N ASN A 421 -24.31 -18.56 -8.61
CA ASN A 421 -23.30 -19.29 -7.87
C ASN A 421 -22.26 -18.32 -7.27
N HIS A 422 -21.70 -18.64 -6.11
CA HIS A 422 -20.63 -17.92 -5.39
C HIS A 422 -20.98 -16.52 -4.85
N ILE A 423 -21.84 -15.75 -5.53
CA ILE A 423 -22.29 -14.42 -5.14
C ILE A 423 -23.80 -14.41 -4.88
N THR A 424 -24.30 -13.36 -4.22
CA THR A 424 -25.75 -13.17 -4.08
C THR A 424 -26.33 -12.49 -5.32
N ARG A 425 -27.62 -12.68 -5.59
CA ARG A 425 -28.34 -11.91 -6.62
C ARG A 425 -28.22 -10.40 -6.39
N PHE A 426 -28.22 -9.97 -5.13
CA PHE A 426 -28.08 -8.58 -4.74
C PHE A 426 -26.70 -8.01 -5.09
N ALA A 427 -25.63 -8.77 -4.87
CA ALA A 427 -24.29 -8.42 -5.34
C ALA A 427 -24.20 -8.36 -6.88
N LEU A 428 -24.95 -9.20 -7.60
CA LEU A 428 -25.02 -9.12 -9.06
C LEU A 428 -25.69 -7.81 -9.52
N PHE A 429 -26.79 -7.37 -8.87
CA PHE A 429 -27.34 -6.03 -9.11
C PHE A 429 -26.31 -4.92 -8.82
N GLY A 430 -25.55 -5.05 -7.72
CA GLY A 430 -24.47 -4.13 -7.38
C GLY A 430 -23.38 -4.05 -8.45
N ALA A 431 -23.01 -5.17 -9.05
CA ALA A 431 -22.04 -5.22 -10.14
C ALA A 431 -22.50 -4.40 -11.35
N HIS A 432 -23.78 -4.52 -11.73
CA HIS A 432 -24.38 -3.74 -12.82
C HIS A 432 -24.45 -2.25 -12.49
N LEU A 433 -24.91 -1.89 -11.30
CA LEU A 433 -24.92 -0.50 -10.82
C LEU A 433 -23.52 0.13 -10.92
N PHE A 434 -22.51 -0.58 -10.40
CA PHE A 434 -21.13 -0.14 -10.38
C PHE A 434 -20.57 0.07 -11.80
N ASN A 435 -20.99 -0.79 -12.72
CA ASN A 435 -20.43 -0.90 -14.05
C ASN A 435 -21.20 -0.16 -15.14
N ASP A 436 -22.35 0.43 -14.81
CA ASP A 436 -23.10 1.27 -15.73
C ASP A 436 -22.31 2.53 -16.12
N ARG A 437 -21.71 2.48 -17.32
CA ARG A 437 -20.97 3.58 -17.95
C ARG A 437 -21.85 4.47 -18.83
N THR A 438 -23.16 4.25 -18.90
CA THR A 438 -24.02 5.02 -19.79
C THR A 438 -24.09 6.50 -19.38
N ARG A 439 -24.28 7.37 -20.38
CA ARG A 439 -24.39 8.81 -20.16
C ARG A 439 -25.84 9.15 -19.80
N GLY A 440 -26.02 9.82 -18.68
CA GLY A 440 -27.31 10.25 -18.16
C GLY A 440 -27.21 10.73 -16.71
N PRO A 441 -28.23 11.44 -16.21
CA PRO A 441 -28.30 11.89 -14.81
C PRO A 441 -28.64 10.75 -13.85
N ASN A 442 -28.47 9.48 -14.25
CA ASN A 442 -28.97 8.32 -13.50
C ASN A 442 -27.96 7.17 -13.40
N ASN A 443 -26.66 7.38 -13.66
CA ASN A 443 -25.69 6.28 -13.78
C ASN A 443 -24.50 6.48 -12.82
N LEU A 444 -24.04 5.43 -12.14
CA LEU A 444 -23.01 5.53 -11.09
C LEU A 444 -21.58 5.60 -11.63
N ARG A 445 -21.31 4.97 -12.78
CA ARG A 445 -20.05 5.08 -13.53
C ARG A 445 -18.78 4.81 -12.74
N CYS A 446 -18.84 4.03 -11.65
CA CYS A 446 -17.68 3.70 -10.82
C CYS A 446 -16.58 3.03 -11.66
N SER A 447 -17.00 2.21 -12.63
CA SER A 447 -16.08 1.55 -13.56
C SER A 447 -15.41 2.47 -14.58
N ASN A 448 -15.65 3.79 -14.60
CA ASN A 448 -14.83 4.71 -15.41
C ASN A 448 -13.39 4.85 -14.86
N CYS A 449 -13.19 4.54 -13.58
CA CYS A 449 -11.90 4.65 -12.89
C CYS A 449 -11.49 3.33 -12.25
N HIS A 450 -12.45 2.55 -11.77
CA HIS A 450 -12.22 1.24 -11.17
C HIS A 450 -12.64 0.14 -12.15
N GLU A 451 -11.78 -0.14 -13.13
CA GLU A 451 -12.16 -0.99 -14.26
C GLU A 451 -11.35 -2.28 -14.40
N SER A 452 -11.86 -3.16 -15.27
CA SER A 452 -11.25 -4.44 -15.61
C SER A 452 -11.10 -5.37 -14.40
N ALA A 453 -10.48 -6.54 -14.57
CA ALA A 453 -10.34 -7.50 -13.49
C ALA A 453 -9.38 -7.03 -12.38
N GLU A 454 -8.43 -6.13 -12.68
CA GLU A 454 -7.53 -5.50 -11.69
C GLU A 454 -8.28 -4.51 -10.76
N LEU A 455 -9.39 -3.95 -11.26
CA LEU A 455 -10.25 -2.92 -10.66
C LEU A 455 -9.56 -1.60 -10.29
N THR A 456 -8.53 -1.26 -11.05
CA THR A 456 -7.92 0.06 -11.07
C THR A 456 -7.50 0.41 -12.50
N ASP A 457 -7.72 1.65 -12.89
CA ASP A 457 -7.21 2.22 -14.14
C ASP A 457 -5.75 2.73 -14.03
N ALA A 458 -5.14 2.59 -12.84
CA ALA A 458 -3.70 2.81 -12.64
C ALA A 458 -2.84 1.56 -12.93
N SER A 459 -3.41 0.52 -13.55
CA SER A 459 -2.70 -0.72 -13.81
C SER A 459 -1.69 -0.60 -14.96
N VAL A 460 -0.60 -1.37 -14.93
CA VAL A 460 0.42 -1.44 -15.99
C VAL A 460 -0.21 -1.60 -17.36
N ARG A 461 -1.18 -2.50 -17.48
CA ARG A 461 -1.89 -2.78 -18.73
C ARG A 461 -2.66 -1.56 -19.23
N ARG A 462 -3.38 -0.85 -18.34
CA ARG A 462 -4.19 0.32 -18.70
C ARG A 462 -3.33 1.51 -19.09
N ILE A 463 -2.26 1.75 -18.34
CA ILE A 463 -1.30 2.81 -18.62
C ILE A 463 -0.56 2.56 -19.94
N SER A 464 -0.14 1.32 -20.20
CA SER A 464 0.51 0.94 -21.46
C SER A 464 -0.41 1.14 -22.67
N LEU A 465 -1.70 0.81 -22.55
CA LEU A 465 -2.69 1.06 -23.60
C LEU A 465 -2.92 2.56 -23.86
N ALA A 466 -2.66 3.41 -22.87
CA ALA A 466 -2.67 4.86 -22.99
C ALA A 466 -1.29 5.44 -23.36
N ALA A 467 -0.42 4.63 -23.98
CA ALA A 467 0.93 5.01 -24.40
C ALA A 467 1.80 5.58 -23.25
N ASN A 468 1.63 5.05 -22.03
CA ASN A 468 2.36 5.43 -20.82
C ASN A 468 2.29 6.92 -20.45
N GLY A 469 1.22 7.61 -20.89
CA GLY A 469 1.22 9.06 -20.99
C GLY A 469 0.07 9.79 -20.33
N PRO A 470 -0.01 11.11 -20.62
CA PRO A 470 -1.16 11.93 -20.30
C PRO A 470 -2.39 11.43 -21.06
N VAL A 471 -3.57 11.62 -20.47
CA VAL A 471 -4.84 11.48 -21.19
C VAL A 471 -5.66 12.75 -21.04
N ARG A 472 -6.51 13.04 -22.03
CA ARG A 472 -7.53 14.07 -21.86
C ARG A 472 -8.74 13.49 -21.12
N ASN A 473 -9.06 14.05 -19.97
CA ASN A 473 -10.26 13.65 -19.24
C ASN A 473 -11.52 14.27 -19.89
N ARG A 474 -12.70 13.90 -19.36
CA ARG A 474 -14.00 14.36 -19.89
C ARG A 474 -14.16 15.88 -19.82
N ASP A 475 -13.58 16.53 -18.83
CA ASP A 475 -13.76 17.95 -18.57
C ASP A 475 -12.84 18.83 -19.42
N GLY A 476 -11.98 18.21 -20.25
CA GLY A 476 -11.02 18.89 -21.12
C GLY A 476 -9.69 19.19 -20.45
N ASN A 477 -9.38 18.54 -19.31
CA ASN A 477 -8.05 18.59 -18.69
C ASN A 477 -7.12 17.55 -19.30
N VAL A 478 -5.83 17.85 -19.30
CA VAL A 478 -4.77 16.85 -19.42
C VAL A 478 -4.44 16.32 -18.03
N ILE A 479 -4.50 15.00 -17.84
CA ILE A 479 -4.25 14.33 -16.55
C ILE A 479 -3.25 13.19 -16.71
N ASP A 480 -2.60 12.79 -15.61
CA ASP A 480 -1.91 11.51 -15.55
C ASP A 480 -2.94 10.38 -15.48
N LYS A 481 -2.93 9.46 -16.46
CA LYS A 481 -3.83 8.29 -16.43
C LYS A 481 -3.66 7.53 -15.12
N GLY A 482 -4.78 7.11 -14.52
CA GLY A 482 -4.76 6.40 -13.24
C GLY A 482 -4.69 7.30 -11.99
N PHE A 483 -4.66 8.63 -12.14
CA PHE A 483 -4.66 9.59 -11.03
C PHE A 483 -5.86 10.53 -11.12
N ASN A 484 -6.61 10.67 -10.02
CA ASN A 484 -7.79 11.53 -9.96
C ASN A 484 -7.89 12.25 -8.62
N ASN A 485 -8.41 13.49 -8.64
CA ASN A 485 -8.81 14.20 -7.43
C ASN A 485 -10.33 14.06 -7.20
N ILE A 486 -10.75 13.17 -6.32
CA ILE A 486 -12.19 12.95 -6.08
C ILE A 486 -12.81 13.94 -5.06
N GLY A 487 -12.08 14.98 -4.66
CA GLY A 487 -12.58 16.03 -3.77
C GLY A 487 -12.81 15.57 -2.34
N VAL A 488 -11.95 14.67 -1.81
CA VAL A 488 -12.02 14.23 -0.40
C VAL A 488 -11.65 15.37 0.54
N ARG A 489 -10.63 16.16 0.19
CA ARG A 489 -10.13 17.34 0.91
C ARG A 489 -9.81 18.47 -0.09
N PRO A 490 -9.70 19.73 0.36
CA PRO A 490 -9.15 20.81 -0.46
C PRO A 490 -7.80 20.43 -1.06
N THR A 491 -7.54 20.85 -2.28
CA THR A 491 -6.26 20.55 -2.97
C THR A 491 -5.06 21.17 -2.26
N ASP A 492 -5.27 22.30 -1.60
CA ASP A 492 -4.24 22.95 -0.77
C ASP A 492 -3.97 22.20 0.56
N ASP A 493 -4.56 21.02 0.78
CA ASP A 493 -4.20 20.11 1.89
C ASP A 493 -3.36 18.90 1.44
N ASP A 494 -3.32 18.58 0.13
CA ASP A 494 -2.91 17.30 -0.50
C ASP A 494 -2.73 17.53 -2.03
N LEU A 495 -1.53 17.71 -2.61
CA LEU A 495 -1.27 18.05 -4.02
C LEU A 495 -1.16 16.74 -4.80
N GLY A 496 -0.92 15.63 -4.11
CA GLY A 496 -0.75 14.31 -4.68
C GLY A 496 0.34 14.30 -5.74
N VAL A 497 0.00 13.80 -6.92
CA VAL A 497 0.89 13.75 -8.09
C VAL A 497 1.18 15.13 -8.70
N GLY A 498 0.41 16.16 -8.33
CA GLY A 498 0.64 17.54 -8.73
C GLY A 498 1.89 18.17 -8.10
N ALA A 499 2.40 17.62 -7.00
CA ALA A 499 3.59 18.11 -6.32
C ALA A 499 4.89 17.94 -7.13
N SER A 500 5.95 18.57 -6.64
CA SER A 500 7.33 18.40 -7.09
C SER A 500 8.23 18.01 -5.93
N ASP A 501 9.31 17.31 -6.23
CA ASP A 501 10.40 17.01 -5.29
C ASP A 501 11.74 17.56 -5.85
N ALA A 502 12.86 17.18 -5.23
CA ALA A 502 14.20 17.59 -5.67
C ALA A 502 14.56 17.15 -7.11
N PHE A 503 13.83 16.16 -7.65
CA PHE A 503 13.98 15.61 -9.01
C PHE A 503 12.88 16.12 -9.95
N GLY A 504 12.27 17.27 -9.64
CA GLY A 504 11.26 17.94 -10.46
C GLY A 504 9.82 17.43 -10.23
N PRO A 505 8.90 17.65 -11.19
CA PRO A 505 7.49 17.27 -11.03
C PRO A 505 7.26 15.75 -10.92
N LEU A 506 6.35 15.36 -10.01
CA LEU A 506 5.89 13.96 -9.90
C LEU A 506 5.00 13.56 -11.09
N SER A 507 4.16 14.49 -11.55
CA SER A 507 3.27 14.27 -12.69
C SER A 507 4.04 14.08 -14.00
N HIS A 508 3.70 13.01 -14.71
CA HIS A 508 4.21 12.75 -16.04
C HIS A 508 3.74 13.83 -17.04
N SER A 509 2.48 14.27 -16.92
CA SER A 509 1.92 15.34 -17.76
C SER A 509 2.69 16.65 -17.62
N LYS A 510 3.04 17.07 -16.39
CA LYS A 510 3.87 18.27 -16.15
C LYS A 510 5.28 18.13 -16.73
N ARG A 511 5.86 16.93 -16.67
CA ARG A 511 7.19 16.68 -17.26
C ARG A 511 7.16 16.71 -18.78
N LEU A 512 6.10 16.20 -19.40
CA LEU A 512 5.94 16.21 -20.86
C LEU A 512 5.65 17.60 -21.41
N PHE A 513 4.94 18.43 -20.63
CA PHE A 513 4.50 19.76 -21.02
C PHE A 513 4.96 20.82 -19.99
N PRO A 514 6.27 21.11 -19.91
CA PRO A 514 6.84 21.96 -18.85
C PRO A 514 6.37 23.42 -18.91
N ASP A 515 6.02 23.91 -20.11
CA ASP A 515 5.52 25.29 -20.32
C ASP A 515 4.00 25.42 -20.13
N GLY A 516 3.34 24.36 -19.67
CA GLY A 516 1.89 24.29 -19.54
C GLY A 516 1.25 23.36 -20.56
N PRO A 517 -0.04 23.02 -20.37
CA PRO A 517 -0.73 22.05 -21.21
C PRO A 517 -0.89 22.58 -22.65
N PRO A 518 -0.80 21.72 -23.67
CA PRO A 518 -0.93 22.13 -25.07
C PRO A 518 -2.34 22.65 -25.35
N ALA A 519 -2.50 23.54 -26.34
CA ALA A 519 -3.81 24.07 -26.74
C ALA A 519 -4.78 22.97 -27.24
N SER A 520 -4.24 21.88 -27.79
CA SER A 520 -4.98 20.68 -28.17
C SER A 520 -4.21 19.41 -27.80
N PHE A 521 -4.95 18.37 -27.44
CA PHE A 521 -4.42 17.04 -27.10
C PHE A 521 -5.40 15.97 -27.60
N ASP A 522 -4.87 14.91 -28.23
CA ASP A 522 -5.65 13.84 -28.87
C ASP A 522 -6.77 14.34 -29.81
N GLY A 523 -6.46 15.36 -30.61
CA GLY A 523 -7.39 15.90 -31.62
C GLY A 523 -8.53 16.77 -31.08
N ALA A 524 -8.49 17.17 -29.80
CA ALA A 524 -9.48 18.06 -29.20
C ALA A 524 -8.82 19.18 -28.37
N ALA A 525 -9.53 20.29 -28.17
CA ALA A 525 -9.05 21.42 -27.39
C ALA A 525 -8.89 21.06 -25.91
N VAL A 526 -7.82 21.57 -25.29
CA VAL A 526 -7.65 21.56 -23.82
C VAL A 526 -8.29 22.83 -23.29
N THR A 527 -9.31 22.69 -22.46
CA THR A 527 -10.19 23.81 -22.06
C THR A 527 -10.05 24.21 -20.60
N LYS A 528 -9.45 23.36 -19.76
CA LYS A 528 -9.35 23.57 -18.31
C LYS A 528 -7.93 23.40 -17.73
N GLY A 529 -6.95 23.07 -18.58
CA GLY A 529 -5.54 22.99 -18.21
C GLY A 529 -5.08 21.60 -17.76
N PHE A 530 -4.23 21.54 -16.73
CA PHE A 530 -3.87 20.28 -16.08
C PHE A 530 -4.90 19.92 -14.99
N GLY A 531 -5.23 18.64 -14.85
CA GLY A 531 -6.12 18.11 -13.81
C GLY A 531 -5.42 17.15 -12.84
N ILE A 532 -4.25 17.55 -12.34
CA ILE A 532 -3.32 16.69 -11.57
C ILE A 532 -3.10 17.16 -10.14
N GLU A 533 -3.49 18.40 -9.80
CA GLU A 533 -3.38 18.90 -8.44
C GLU A 533 -4.39 18.19 -7.54
N GLY A 534 -3.92 17.68 -6.41
CA GLY A 534 -4.68 16.84 -5.48
C GLY A 534 -5.14 15.51 -6.06
N ALA A 535 -4.54 15.09 -7.18
CA ALA A 535 -4.85 13.81 -7.79
C ALA A 535 -4.00 12.69 -7.17
N PHE A 536 -4.68 11.60 -6.81
CA PHE A 536 -4.05 10.42 -6.23
C PHE A 536 -4.30 9.19 -7.10
N LYS A 537 -3.37 8.24 -7.02
CA LYS A 537 -3.46 6.95 -7.69
C LYS A 537 -4.77 6.25 -7.30
N ILE A 538 -5.52 5.82 -8.30
CA ILE A 538 -6.74 5.03 -8.11
C ILE A 538 -6.36 3.68 -7.48
N PRO A 539 -6.81 3.36 -6.26
CA PRO A 539 -6.50 2.08 -5.63
C PRO A 539 -7.30 0.95 -6.28
N SER A 540 -6.77 -0.28 -6.23
CA SER A 540 -7.58 -1.48 -6.54
C SER A 540 -8.65 -1.65 -5.47
N LEU A 541 -9.84 -2.12 -5.87
CA LEU A 541 -10.94 -2.42 -4.95
C LEU A 541 -10.97 -3.87 -4.47
N ARG A 542 -9.98 -4.69 -4.86
CA ARG A 542 -9.86 -6.06 -4.36
C ARG A 542 -9.51 -6.04 -2.87
N ASN A 543 -10.19 -6.86 -2.09
CA ASN A 543 -10.10 -6.92 -0.63
C ASN A 543 -10.46 -5.60 0.09
N VAL A 544 -11.16 -4.67 -0.55
CA VAL A 544 -11.50 -3.36 0.04
C VAL A 544 -12.31 -3.49 1.35
N ALA A 545 -13.07 -4.57 1.52
CA ALA A 545 -13.77 -4.86 2.77
C ALA A 545 -12.83 -5.17 3.97
N LEU A 546 -11.53 -5.37 3.74
CA LEU A 546 -10.53 -5.71 4.76
C LEU A 546 -9.56 -4.55 5.07
N THR A 547 -9.70 -3.39 4.44
CA THR A 547 -8.65 -2.36 4.43
C THR A 547 -9.15 -0.99 4.87
N ALA A 548 -10.15 -0.95 5.76
CA ALA A 548 -10.54 0.30 6.41
C ALA A 548 -9.39 0.82 7.30
N PRO A 549 -9.29 2.16 7.52
CA PRO A 549 -10.15 3.20 6.94
C PRO A 549 -9.80 3.52 5.48
N TYR A 550 -10.66 4.29 4.80
CA TYR A 550 -10.63 4.48 3.36
C TYR A 550 -10.08 5.84 2.91
N PHE A 551 -9.67 5.91 1.64
CA PHE A 551 -9.04 7.08 0.98
C PHE A 551 -7.59 7.34 1.42
N HIS A 552 -6.90 8.23 0.71
CA HIS A 552 -5.48 8.54 0.96
C HIS A 552 -5.22 9.17 2.33
N ASN A 553 -6.25 9.66 3.02
CA ASN A 553 -6.18 10.27 4.34
C ASN A 553 -6.92 9.46 5.44
N GLY A 554 -7.58 8.35 5.09
CA GLY A 554 -8.38 7.58 6.05
C GLY A 554 -9.71 8.25 6.45
N ASP A 555 -10.35 9.04 5.57
CA ASP A 555 -11.53 9.87 5.88
C ASP A 555 -12.73 9.09 6.42
N THR A 556 -12.96 7.84 5.98
CA THR A 556 -14.15 7.06 6.38
C THR A 556 -13.77 5.67 6.86
N HIS A 557 -14.57 5.08 7.76
CA HIS A 557 -14.27 3.76 8.31
C HIS A 557 -15.16 2.64 7.76
N SER A 558 -16.20 2.98 6.99
CA SER A 558 -17.12 2.01 6.38
C SER A 558 -17.20 2.13 4.86
N LEU A 559 -17.41 1.01 4.17
CA LEU A 559 -17.64 0.98 2.72
C LEU A 559 -18.87 1.79 2.33
N ARG A 560 -19.93 1.74 3.16
CA ARG A 560 -21.16 2.50 2.93
C ARG A 560 -20.89 4.00 2.87
N GLU A 561 -20.12 4.55 3.81
CA GLU A 561 -19.71 5.96 3.80
C GLU A 561 -18.83 6.30 2.59
N ALA A 562 -17.91 5.39 2.23
CA ALA A 562 -17.05 5.57 1.06
C ALA A 562 -17.88 5.65 -0.24
N VAL A 563 -18.86 4.76 -0.42
CA VAL A 563 -19.79 4.80 -1.57
C VAL A 563 -20.64 6.08 -1.56
N LEU A 564 -21.15 6.49 -0.39
CA LEU A 564 -21.93 7.72 -0.25
C LEU A 564 -21.14 8.99 -0.60
N LEU A 565 -19.80 8.99 -0.48
CA LEU A 565 -18.95 10.10 -0.94
C LEU A 565 -19.06 10.32 -2.45
N TYR A 566 -19.07 9.23 -3.23
CA TYR A 566 -19.25 9.31 -4.67
C TYR A 566 -20.66 9.81 -5.04
N SER A 567 -21.71 9.42 -4.30
CA SER A 567 -23.09 9.89 -4.56
C SER A 567 -23.22 11.42 -4.56
N ARG A 568 -22.42 12.12 -3.75
CA ARG A 568 -22.42 13.60 -3.66
C ARG A 568 -21.32 14.27 -4.49
N GLY A 569 -20.46 13.49 -5.15
CA GLY A 569 -19.35 14.00 -5.95
C GLY A 569 -18.18 14.55 -5.14
N GLY A 570 -17.90 13.98 -3.96
CA GLY A 570 -16.85 14.45 -3.06
C GLY A 570 -17.33 15.40 -1.96
N ASN A 571 -16.42 15.78 -1.08
CA ASN A 571 -16.67 16.69 0.04
C ASN A 571 -16.48 18.15 -0.37
N VAL A 572 -15.49 18.48 -1.21
CA VAL A 572 -15.14 19.86 -1.58
C VAL A 572 -15.59 20.25 -2.99
N ALA A 573 -16.10 21.48 -3.16
CA ALA A 573 -16.55 22.00 -4.45
C ALA A 573 -15.38 22.43 -5.37
N PRO A 574 -15.51 22.32 -6.71
CA PRO A 574 -14.49 22.74 -7.66
C PRO A 574 -14.15 24.24 -7.53
N LEU A 575 -12.95 24.60 -7.08
CA LEU A 575 -12.39 25.95 -7.23
C LEU A 575 -11.84 26.10 -8.65
N THR A 576 -12.56 26.88 -9.45
CA THR A 576 -12.52 26.99 -10.93
C THR A 576 -11.17 27.18 -11.64
N GLN A 577 -10.01 27.17 -10.96
CA GLN A 577 -8.68 27.29 -11.59
C GLN A 577 -7.53 26.46 -10.97
N ARG A 578 -7.67 25.87 -9.77
CA ARG A 578 -6.54 25.20 -9.09
C ARG A 578 -6.83 23.81 -8.57
N ASP A 579 -8.07 23.51 -8.22
CA ASP A 579 -8.29 22.37 -7.35
C ASP A 579 -8.35 21.03 -8.09
N GLY A 580 -8.37 21.02 -9.42
CA GLY A 580 -8.25 19.79 -10.18
C GLY A 580 -9.34 18.76 -9.87
N THR A 581 -10.42 19.11 -9.14
CA THR A 581 -11.47 18.18 -8.70
C THR A 581 -12.36 17.79 -9.90
N PRO A 582 -12.10 16.66 -10.62
CA PRO A 582 -12.75 16.34 -11.89
C PRO A 582 -13.96 15.42 -11.70
N ILE A 583 -14.25 14.99 -10.47
CA ILE A 583 -15.47 14.22 -10.22
C ILE A 583 -16.63 15.20 -10.13
N GLU A 584 -17.44 15.26 -11.18
CA GLU A 584 -18.78 15.82 -11.06
C GLU A 584 -19.59 14.96 -10.09
N PRO A 585 -20.55 15.52 -9.33
CA PRO A 585 -21.60 14.71 -8.73
C PRO A 585 -22.16 13.76 -9.80
N LEU A 586 -22.51 12.53 -9.43
CA LEU A 586 -22.96 11.49 -10.37
C LEU A 586 -24.21 11.88 -11.21
N GLY A 587 -24.75 13.09 -10.99
CA GLY A 587 -25.90 13.64 -11.68
C GLY A 587 -27.22 13.04 -11.20
N ILE A 588 -27.15 12.09 -10.26
CA ILE A 588 -28.28 11.36 -9.70
C ILE A 588 -28.80 12.06 -8.45
N ALA A 589 -30.13 12.05 -8.25
CA ALA A 589 -30.67 12.18 -6.90
C ALA A 589 -30.06 11.07 -6.04
N ASN A 590 -29.65 11.39 -4.81
CA ASN A 590 -28.94 10.52 -3.86
C ASN A 590 -29.25 9.04 -4.07
N MET A 591 -28.21 8.19 -4.15
CA MET A 591 -28.37 6.74 -4.21
C MET A 591 -29.35 6.30 -3.12
N THR A 592 -30.32 5.44 -3.47
CA THR A 592 -31.19 4.86 -2.44
C THR A 592 -30.37 3.97 -1.51
N SER A 593 -30.89 3.67 -0.32
CA SER A 593 -30.20 2.73 0.58
C SER A 593 -29.90 1.41 -0.11
N ASP A 594 -30.88 0.86 -0.83
CA ASP A 594 -30.75 -0.42 -1.53
C ASP A 594 -29.70 -0.36 -2.65
N GLU A 595 -29.54 0.77 -3.35
CA GLU A 595 -28.48 0.96 -4.34
C GLU A 595 -27.10 0.97 -3.71
N VAL A 596 -26.94 1.65 -2.57
CA VAL A 596 -25.68 1.68 -1.82
C VAL A 596 -25.36 0.29 -1.29
N ASP A 597 -26.33 -0.39 -0.69
CA ASP A 597 -26.17 -1.72 -0.13
C ASP A 597 -25.86 -2.76 -1.22
N ALA A 598 -26.44 -2.63 -2.41
CA ALA A 598 -26.13 -3.52 -3.53
C ALA A 598 -24.67 -3.35 -3.99
N VAL A 599 -24.19 -2.10 -4.13
CA VAL A 599 -22.79 -1.82 -4.46
C VAL A 599 -21.86 -2.35 -3.37
N VAL A 600 -22.19 -2.14 -2.09
CA VAL A 600 -21.40 -2.68 -0.97
C VAL A 600 -21.34 -4.21 -1.00
N ALA A 601 -22.47 -4.88 -1.21
CA ALA A 601 -22.52 -6.35 -1.33
C ALA A 601 -21.66 -6.87 -2.49
N TRP A 602 -21.59 -6.11 -3.60
CA TRP A 602 -20.67 -6.43 -4.69
C TRP A 602 -19.20 -6.21 -4.31
N LEU A 603 -18.85 -5.09 -3.66
CA LEU A 603 -17.49 -4.84 -3.19
C LEU A 603 -17.01 -5.90 -2.18
N GLU A 604 -17.89 -6.37 -1.31
CA GLU A 604 -17.61 -7.47 -0.38
C GLU A 604 -17.30 -8.78 -1.12
N SER A 605 -17.95 -9.03 -2.26
CA SER A 605 -17.68 -10.19 -3.12
C SER A 605 -16.29 -10.18 -3.79
N LEU A 606 -15.56 -9.05 -3.70
CA LEU A 606 -14.17 -8.90 -4.13
C LEU A 606 -13.16 -9.24 -3.04
N THR A 607 -13.59 -9.89 -1.95
CA THR A 607 -12.72 -10.32 -0.85
C THR A 607 -12.30 -11.77 -1.05
N ASP A 608 -11.00 -12.03 -1.13
CA ASP A 608 -10.45 -13.37 -1.24
C ASP A 608 -10.31 -13.98 0.16
N GLU A 609 -10.85 -15.17 0.36
CA GLU A 609 -10.85 -15.80 1.67
C GLU A 609 -9.42 -16.15 2.11
N ARG A 610 -8.52 -16.46 1.17
CA ARG A 610 -7.10 -16.72 1.47
C ARG A 610 -6.44 -15.50 2.12
N VAL A 611 -6.86 -14.29 1.72
CA VAL A 611 -6.36 -13.04 2.32
C VAL A 611 -6.89 -12.88 3.75
N ARG A 612 -8.18 -13.15 3.96
CA ARG A 612 -8.83 -13.01 5.28
C ARG A 612 -8.17 -13.88 6.34
N ILE A 613 -7.82 -15.11 5.96
CA ILE A 613 -7.22 -16.11 6.86
C ILE A 613 -5.69 -16.19 6.73
N ALA A 614 -5.06 -15.33 5.93
CA ALA A 614 -3.63 -15.38 5.62
C ALA A 614 -3.15 -16.78 5.15
N ALA A 615 -3.95 -17.48 4.34
CA ALA A 615 -3.51 -18.71 3.66
C ALA A 615 -2.61 -18.37 2.46
N ALA A 616 -1.85 -19.35 1.98
CA ALA A 616 -0.92 -19.15 0.88
C ALA A 616 -1.59 -18.50 -0.35
N PRO A 617 -0.93 -17.51 -0.98
CA PRO A 617 0.45 -17.05 -0.75
C PRO A 617 0.61 -15.98 0.36
N PHE A 618 -0.43 -15.67 1.13
CA PHE A 618 -0.48 -14.60 2.13
C PHE A 618 -0.02 -15.04 3.54
N ASP A 619 0.42 -16.29 3.69
CA ASP A 619 1.01 -16.81 4.92
C ASP A 619 2.31 -16.09 5.29
N HIS A 620 2.67 -16.07 6.58
CA HIS A 620 3.73 -15.19 7.04
C HIS A 620 4.43 -15.61 8.35
N PRO A 621 5.67 -15.13 8.57
CA PRO A 621 6.35 -15.20 9.87
C PRO A 621 5.59 -14.48 11.00
N GLN A 622 5.95 -14.80 12.23
CA GLN A 622 5.51 -14.05 13.42
C GLN A 622 5.96 -12.58 13.32
N LEU A 623 5.16 -11.68 13.89
CA LEU A 623 5.47 -10.26 13.96
C LEU A 623 5.04 -9.70 15.31
N PHE A 624 5.76 -8.70 15.82
CA PHE A 624 5.34 -7.93 16.98
C PHE A 624 5.20 -6.46 16.57
N VAL A 625 3.98 -5.94 16.60
CA VAL A 625 3.69 -4.58 16.17
C VAL A 625 3.41 -3.69 17.37
N PRO A 626 3.93 -2.46 17.40
CA PRO A 626 3.45 -1.46 18.35
C PRO A 626 1.96 -1.19 18.09
N ASN A 627 1.20 -0.80 19.11
CA ASN A 627 -0.21 -0.42 19.04
C ASN A 627 -0.45 0.80 19.95
N GLY A 628 0.16 1.92 19.59
CA GLY A 628 0.34 3.08 20.46
C GLY A 628 1.16 2.81 21.73
N HIS A 629 0.83 3.55 22.77
CA HIS A 629 1.49 3.56 24.06
C HIS A 629 0.46 3.41 25.19
N PRO A 630 0.79 2.74 26.32
CA PRO A 630 -0.08 2.70 27.49
C PRO A 630 -0.43 4.12 27.96
N GLY A 631 -1.72 4.36 28.24
CA GLY A 631 -2.28 5.69 28.47
C GLY A 631 -3.02 6.25 27.25
N ASN A 632 -3.01 7.58 27.10
CA ASN A 632 -3.74 8.34 26.09
C ASN A 632 -2.91 9.52 25.55
N GLN A 633 -3.54 10.44 24.83
CA GLN A 633 -2.89 11.61 24.21
C GLN A 633 -2.39 12.69 25.19
N HIS A 634 -2.72 12.60 26.48
CA HIS A 634 -2.32 13.55 27.51
C HIS A 634 -1.30 12.95 28.49
N GLN A 635 -1.27 11.62 28.62
CA GLN A 635 -0.35 10.92 29.50
C GLN A 635 0.02 9.56 28.92
N VAL A 636 1.33 9.29 28.85
CA VAL A 636 1.90 8.00 28.43
C VAL A 636 2.91 7.49 29.45
N GLU A 637 3.08 6.17 29.49
CA GLU A 637 4.12 5.55 30.33
C GLU A 637 5.53 5.86 29.81
N HIS A 638 6.44 6.14 30.74
CA HIS A 638 7.85 6.36 30.43
C HIS A 638 8.50 5.05 29.95
N GLY A 639 9.04 5.07 28.73
CA GLY A 639 9.84 3.99 28.17
C GLY A 639 11.32 4.11 28.56
N GLY A 640 12.21 4.04 27.57
CA GLY A 640 13.64 4.29 27.78
C GLY A 640 14.10 5.44 26.90
N ARG A 641 15.17 6.16 27.29
CA ARG A 641 15.84 7.20 26.46
C ARG A 641 14.91 8.33 25.98
N GLY A 642 13.94 8.74 26.81
CA GLY A 642 13.01 9.84 26.47
C GLY A 642 11.88 9.45 25.51
N PHE A 643 11.68 8.15 25.26
CA PHE A 643 10.55 7.64 24.48
C PHE A 643 9.40 7.20 25.38
N ALA A 644 8.18 7.31 24.88
CA ALA A 644 7.03 6.62 25.44
C ALA A 644 7.24 5.09 25.29
N LYS A 645 6.70 4.32 26.24
CA LYS A 645 6.74 2.85 26.16
C LYS A 645 5.76 2.37 25.10
N ASP A 646 6.22 1.54 24.15
CA ASP A 646 5.31 0.90 23.18
C ASP A 646 4.41 -0.13 23.88
N ASP A 647 3.14 -0.13 23.52
CA ASP A 647 2.25 -1.27 23.76
C ASP A 647 2.37 -2.23 22.58
N MET A 648 2.72 -3.49 22.83
CA MET A 648 3.10 -4.43 21.76
C MET A 648 2.03 -5.51 21.58
N VAL A 649 1.62 -5.72 20.33
CA VAL A 649 0.69 -6.78 19.93
C VAL A 649 1.45 -7.84 19.15
N GLU A 650 1.26 -9.10 19.52
CA GLU A 650 1.76 -10.25 18.75
C GLU A 650 0.81 -10.57 17.60
N ILE A 651 1.36 -10.65 16.41
CA ILE A 651 0.73 -11.27 15.25
C ILE A 651 1.37 -12.66 15.10
N PRO A 652 0.61 -13.75 15.30
CA PRO A 652 1.17 -15.10 15.26
C PRO A 652 1.70 -15.43 13.86
N MET A 653 2.68 -16.33 13.78
CA MET A 653 3.06 -16.90 12.48
C MET A 653 1.88 -17.70 11.89
N THR A 654 1.74 -17.69 10.57
CA THR A 654 0.69 -18.41 9.86
C THR A 654 1.34 -19.27 8.77
N GLY A 655 0.98 -20.55 8.70
CA GLY A 655 1.43 -21.46 7.64
C GLY A 655 0.52 -21.43 6.40
N ALA A 656 0.86 -22.19 5.36
CA ALA A 656 0.16 -22.14 4.07
C ALA A 656 -1.36 -22.42 4.13
N ALA A 657 -1.85 -23.14 5.14
CA ALA A 657 -3.27 -23.43 5.33
C ALA A 657 -4.08 -22.23 5.86
N GLY A 658 -3.42 -21.15 6.30
CA GLY A 658 -4.06 -20.02 6.96
C GLY A 658 -4.29 -20.24 8.46
N GLY A 659 -4.79 -19.20 9.10
CA GLY A 659 -5.09 -19.13 10.53
C GLY A 659 -6.41 -18.38 10.80
N PRO A 660 -6.76 -18.14 12.08
CA PRO A 660 -7.92 -17.34 12.42
C PRO A 660 -7.79 -15.91 11.86
N PRO A 661 -8.86 -15.30 11.32
CA PRO A 661 -8.84 -13.92 10.86
C PRO A 661 -8.41 -12.95 11.96
N LEU A 662 -7.58 -11.96 11.60
CA LEU A 662 -7.23 -10.86 12.50
C LEU A 662 -8.37 -9.83 12.59
N PRO A 663 -8.63 -9.24 13.77
CA PRO A 663 -9.60 -8.14 13.92
C PRO A 663 -9.29 -6.99 12.95
N GLY A 664 -10.34 -6.34 12.45
CA GLY A 664 -10.23 -5.16 11.59
C GLY A 664 -10.04 -3.85 12.33
N PHE A 665 -10.05 -2.77 11.56
CA PHE A 665 -10.00 -1.42 12.10
C PHE A 665 -11.19 -1.15 13.03
N LEU A 666 -10.89 -0.65 14.24
CA LEU A 666 -11.85 -0.45 15.34
C LEU A 666 -12.41 -1.75 15.96
N GLU A 667 -11.82 -2.91 15.70
CA GLU A 667 -12.28 -4.20 16.23
C GLU A 667 -11.25 -4.85 17.17
N GLY A 668 -11.72 -5.55 18.21
CA GLY A 668 -10.88 -6.35 19.09
C GLY A 668 -9.72 -5.56 19.70
N VAL A 669 -8.49 -6.07 19.56
CA VAL A 669 -7.26 -5.42 20.06
C VAL A 669 -6.90 -4.14 19.28
N PHE A 670 -7.54 -3.90 18.14
CA PHE A 670 -7.38 -2.68 17.35
C PHE A 670 -8.58 -1.74 17.48
N GLY A 671 -9.48 -2.00 18.42
CA GLY A 671 -10.60 -1.13 18.78
C GLY A 671 -10.37 -0.32 20.05
N PRO A 672 -11.28 0.61 20.37
CA PRO A 672 -11.29 1.27 21.67
C PRO A 672 -11.55 0.25 22.79
N HIS A 673 -10.74 0.33 23.86
CA HIS A 673 -10.86 -0.47 25.08
C HIS A 673 -11.56 0.27 26.21
#